data_AF-F2IWS4-F1
#
_entry.id   AF-F2IWS4-F1
#
_cell.length_a   1.000
_cell.length_b   1.000
_cell.length_c   1.000
_cell.angle_alpha   90.00
_cell.angle_beta   90.00
_cell.angle_gamma   90.00
#
_symmetry.space_group_name_H-M   'P 1'
#
loop_
_entity.id
_entity.type
_entity.pdbx_description
1 polymer ?
#
loop_
_entity_poly.entity_id
_entity_poly.type
_entity_poly.pdbx_seq_one_letter_code
_entity_poly.pdbx_strand_id
1 'polypeptide(L)'
;MVILAALAGFAAGLGAVGAIWEGWVTDRLLQVRAIALDPPVEADFPVAVVGLDQASLTSKRLETIPRVFMSQAFAKAGRALFEAGATAIGLDFVFAFSADAFSDPQTGEARLRGYDRPFLQFLYDNRGRVFVARTSSGVPHRSITAAGGTDGIRSTEIVTDSDGVVRRHRPTAPLGQSGAFVDALLDKAGATIDRPYMPLPSARLGSVTPYLSLVDVLDMMTTPEGRAGLETFARGRVVLFGSTLANEDEHLYLDRFLPVRDAVGAVAGPAGRPPLRGATAGVYILADLIGAPMSGRIAIDVPFAVVIGLTLAFAVAGALAGLNLPLPSLPVVGILLVAAGLGLALAGLAGGRFLPPAAVPVAGLGALVVAGIAQVAVLKRRERELVRLFGHYLAPDVIRRMAEQERLSDLGGETRHVVVAFIDIIGFTKMSEKLADREVVSVVNACFGAIGAAITRDEGYIDKYIGDAIMAVWNAPNDVAEPEQQAVGCALKILALIPDLRRRTGQADLDLRIALNAGPALVGDIGGEIRRSFTVMGTTVNTASRIEAIAKDAGVRLAFSGPVAAALPPETRMVPLWQGRLRGLSAETTVLTLDDPRVWIDGAARALEAIEAEDFEDAIGSPGRSAGRAS
;
A
#
# COMPACT_ATOMS: atom_id res chain seq x y z
N MET A 1 -11.77 -10.34 7.73
CA MET A 1 -10.81 -9.78 6.76
C MET A 1 -11.49 -8.99 5.66
N VAL A 2 -12.46 -9.56 4.91
CA VAL A 2 -13.20 -8.84 3.85
C VAL A 2 -13.80 -7.52 4.36
N ILE A 3 -14.57 -7.57 5.44
CA ILE A 3 -15.24 -6.39 6.02
C ILE A 3 -14.21 -5.31 6.42
N LEU A 4 -13.11 -5.69 7.07
CA LEU A 4 -12.07 -4.75 7.50
C LEU A 4 -11.39 -4.07 6.31
N ALA A 5 -11.04 -4.86 5.27
CA ALA A 5 -10.42 -4.33 4.05
C ALA A 5 -11.40 -3.42 3.29
N ALA A 6 -12.67 -3.80 3.19
CA ALA A 6 -13.70 -2.99 2.57
C ALA A 6 -13.93 -1.68 3.35
N LEU A 7 -13.97 -1.70 4.69
CA LEU A 7 -14.10 -0.50 5.51
C LEU A 7 -12.88 0.42 5.36
N ALA A 8 -11.68 -0.13 5.33
CA ALA A 8 -10.45 0.65 5.14
C ALA A 8 -10.43 1.31 3.75
N GLY A 9 -10.75 0.56 2.69
CA GLY A 9 -10.88 1.12 1.34
C GLY A 9 -11.99 2.17 1.26
N PHE A 10 -13.16 1.88 1.80
CA PHE A 10 -14.28 2.82 1.84
C PHE A 10 -13.91 4.15 2.52
N ALA A 11 -13.24 4.09 3.68
CA ALA A 11 -12.76 5.27 4.38
C ALA A 11 -11.72 6.06 3.55
N ALA A 12 -10.78 5.36 2.91
CA ALA A 12 -9.80 5.99 2.03
C ALA A 12 -10.46 6.66 0.81
N GLY A 13 -11.46 6.02 0.21
CA GLY A 13 -12.22 6.58 -0.91
C GLY A 13 -12.99 7.83 -0.54
N LEU A 14 -13.74 7.81 0.57
CA LEU A 14 -14.44 9.01 1.05
C LEU A 14 -13.47 10.13 1.44
N GLY A 15 -12.34 9.80 2.06
CA GLY A 15 -11.28 10.77 2.39
C GLY A 15 -10.59 11.38 1.17
N ALA A 16 -10.73 10.77 -0.01
CA ALA A 16 -10.18 11.31 -1.25
C ALA A 16 -11.09 12.35 -1.92
N VAL A 17 -12.36 12.45 -1.51
CA VAL A 17 -13.30 13.48 -2.00
C VAL A 17 -12.85 14.85 -1.48
N GLY A 18 -12.65 15.79 -2.39
CA GLY A 18 -12.14 17.12 -2.09
C GLY A 18 -10.62 17.17 -1.85
N ALA A 19 -9.88 16.10 -2.14
CA ALA A 19 -8.43 16.12 -2.08
C ALA A 19 -7.85 17.06 -3.16
N ILE A 20 -6.72 17.71 -2.88
CA ILE A 20 -6.07 18.68 -3.79
C ILE A 20 -5.84 18.10 -5.19
N TRP A 21 -5.46 16.83 -5.29
CA TRP A 21 -5.19 16.15 -6.56
C TRP A 21 -6.46 15.73 -7.32
N GLU A 22 -7.63 15.67 -6.67
CA GLU A 22 -8.89 15.28 -7.32
C GLU A 22 -9.34 16.31 -8.36
N GLY A 23 -9.13 17.60 -8.07
CA GLY A 23 -9.41 18.68 -9.02
C GLY A 23 -8.61 18.53 -10.31
N TRP A 24 -7.33 18.13 -10.21
CA TRP A 24 -6.50 17.86 -11.38
C TRP A 24 -7.02 16.69 -12.21
N VAL A 25 -7.45 15.59 -11.57
CA VAL A 25 -8.04 14.44 -12.27
C VAL A 25 -9.35 14.83 -12.95
N THR A 26 -10.17 15.65 -12.30
CA THR A 26 -11.41 16.20 -12.86
C THR A 26 -11.15 16.96 -14.16
N ASP A 27 -10.17 17.87 -14.17
CA ASP A 27 -9.85 18.67 -15.35
C ASP A 27 -9.28 17.80 -16.49
N ARG A 28 -8.55 16.73 -16.16
CA ARG A 28 -8.11 15.73 -17.14
C ARG A 28 -9.25 14.91 -17.71
N LEU A 29 -10.23 14.53 -16.89
CA LEU A 29 -11.43 13.86 -17.39
C LEU A 29 -12.24 14.78 -18.31
N LEU A 30 -12.30 16.08 -18.04
CA LEU A 30 -12.88 17.06 -18.96
C LEU A 30 -12.11 17.14 -20.29
N GLN A 31 -10.78 17.12 -20.25
CA GLN A 31 -9.96 17.04 -21.47
C GLN A 31 -10.25 15.76 -22.26
N VAL A 32 -10.30 14.60 -21.59
CA VAL A 32 -10.66 13.33 -22.23
C VAL A 32 -12.06 13.39 -22.83
N ARG A 33 -13.04 13.95 -22.11
CA ARG A 33 -14.39 14.20 -22.62
C ARG A 33 -14.37 15.04 -23.89
N ALA A 34 -13.66 16.16 -23.89
CA ALA A 34 -13.60 17.09 -25.01
C ALA A 34 -12.94 16.50 -26.26
N ILE A 35 -11.96 15.60 -26.09
CA ILE A 35 -11.25 14.94 -27.19
C ILE A 35 -12.01 13.70 -27.67
N ALA A 36 -12.46 12.84 -26.76
CA ALA A 36 -13.03 11.54 -27.09
C ALA A 36 -14.50 11.62 -27.54
N LEU A 37 -15.29 12.51 -26.94
CA LEU A 37 -16.70 12.70 -27.31
C LEU A 37 -16.92 13.81 -28.33
N ASP A 38 -15.88 14.63 -28.57
CA ASP A 38 -15.87 15.75 -29.52
C ASP A 38 -17.19 16.54 -29.58
N PRO A 39 -17.72 17.02 -28.43
CA PRO A 39 -18.99 17.73 -28.43
C PRO A 39 -18.88 18.99 -29.31
N PRO A 40 -19.90 19.27 -30.14
CA PRO A 40 -19.86 20.39 -31.07
C PRO A 40 -19.68 21.71 -30.31
N VAL A 41 -18.93 22.65 -30.91
CA VAL A 41 -18.84 24.01 -30.41
C VAL A 41 -20.14 24.74 -30.79
N GLU A 42 -20.84 25.28 -29.81
CA GLU A 42 -22.10 26.00 -30.02
C GLU A 42 -21.86 27.30 -30.79
N ALA A 43 -22.40 27.39 -32.00
CA ALA A 43 -22.27 28.57 -32.84
C ALA A 43 -23.04 29.79 -32.29
N ASP A 44 -24.08 29.55 -31.49
CA ASP A 44 -24.92 30.60 -30.90
C ASP A 44 -24.87 30.58 -29.37
N PHE A 45 -23.65 30.68 -28.82
CA PHE A 45 -23.46 30.72 -27.38
C PHE A 45 -24.18 31.96 -26.79
N PRO A 46 -24.98 31.82 -25.72
CA PRO A 46 -25.89 32.88 -25.25
C PRO A 46 -25.21 34.05 -24.54
N VAL A 47 -23.90 33.99 -24.33
CA VAL A 47 -23.12 35.06 -23.68
C VAL A 47 -21.97 35.48 -24.59
N ALA A 48 -21.79 36.79 -24.74
CA ALA A 48 -20.74 37.38 -25.53
C ALA A 48 -19.84 38.27 -24.68
N VAL A 49 -18.57 38.42 -25.06
CA VAL A 49 -17.58 39.20 -24.32
C VAL A 49 -17.10 40.38 -25.14
N VAL A 50 -17.09 41.57 -24.53
CA VAL A 50 -16.43 42.76 -25.04
C VAL A 50 -15.19 43.03 -24.18
N GLY A 51 -14.02 42.75 -24.73
CA GLY A 51 -12.76 42.87 -24.01
C GLY A 51 -12.20 44.29 -24.04
N LEU A 52 -11.81 44.81 -22.88
CA LEU A 52 -10.77 45.83 -22.82
C LEU A 52 -9.42 45.12 -22.97
N ASP A 53 -8.89 45.14 -24.18
CA ASP A 53 -7.66 44.45 -24.56
C ASP A 53 -6.56 45.41 -24.99
N GLN A 54 -5.41 44.84 -25.37
CA GLN A 54 -4.28 45.64 -25.82
C GLN A 54 -4.61 46.44 -27.09
N ALA A 55 -5.38 45.85 -28.03
CA ALA A 55 -5.76 46.52 -29.27
C ALA A 55 -6.62 47.76 -29.01
N SER A 56 -7.52 47.69 -28.04
CA SER A 56 -8.29 48.84 -27.55
C SER A 56 -7.37 49.91 -26.98
N LEU A 57 -6.46 49.55 -26.06
CA LEU A 57 -5.59 50.54 -25.40
C LEU A 57 -4.56 51.18 -26.33
N THR A 58 -4.15 50.50 -27.40
CA THR A 58 -3.22 51.05 -28.41
C THR A 58 -3.93 51.65 -29.63
N SER A 59 -5.26 51.67 -29.63
CA SER A 59 -6.01 52.26 -30.74
C SER A 59 -5.92 53.78 -30.71
N LYS A 60 -5.86 54.42 -31.88
CA LYS A 60 -5.90 55.89 -32.01
C LYS A 60 -7.08 56.54 -31.28
N ARG A 61 -8.18 55.79 -31.13
CA ARG A 61 -9.41 56.27 -30.51
C ARG A 61 -9.33 56.33 -28.98
N LEU A 62 -8.57 55.43 -28.36
CA LEU A 62 -8.55 55.26 -26.90
C LEU A 62 -7.15 55.44 -26.29
N GLU A 63 -6.07 55.46 -27.06
CA GLU A 63 -4.69 55.56 -26.58
C GLU A 63 -4.43 56.81 -25.71
N THR A 64 -5.14 57.91 -25.98
CA THR A 64 -5.01 59.18 -25.25
C THR A 64 -5.93 59.28 -24.04
N ILE A 65 -6.82 58.31 -23.83
CA ILE A 65 -7.82 58.32 -22.77
C ILE A 65 -7.36 57.39 -21.64
N PRO A 66 -6.97 57.91 -20.47
CA PRO A 66 -6.69 57.08 -19.32
C PRO A 66 -7.87 56.17 -18.98
N ARG A 67 -7.59 54.93 -18.55
CA ARG A 67 -8.61 53.91 -18.25
C ARG A 67 -9.71 54.39 -17.30
N VAL A 68 -9.33 55.17 -16.28
CA VAL A 68 -10.27 55.76 -15.30
C VAL A 68 -11.28 56.73 -15.93
N PHE A 69 -11.01 57.25 -17.13
CA PHE A 69 -11.89 58.15 -17.89
C PHE A 69 -12.62 57.44 -19.05
N MET A 70 -12.53 56.11 -19.16
CA MET A 70 -13.20 55.35 -20.22
C MET A 70 -14.69 55.08 -19.94
N SER A 71 -15.27 55.61 -18.86
CA SER A 71 -16.69 55.51 -18.51
C SER A 71 -17.62 55.85 -19.70
N GLN A 72 -17.29 56.91 -20.44
CA GLN A 72 -18.05 57.31 -21.63
C GLN A 72 -17.95 56.31 -22.79
N ALA A 73 -16.80 55.65 -22.96
CA ALA A 73 -16.62 54.63 -23.99
C ALA A 73 -17.50 53.41 -23.69
N PHE A 74 -17.52 52.94 -22.43
CA PHE A 74 -18.42 51.88 -21.99
C PHE A 74 -19.89 52.25 -22.17
N ALA A 75 -20.28 53.49 -21.85
CA ALA A 75 -21.65 53.97 -22.05
C ALA A 75 -22.07 53.93 -23.55
N LYS A 76 -21.20 54.40 -24.44
CA LYS A 76 -21.45 54.42 -25.89
C LYS A 76 -21.56 53.01 -26.46
N ALA A 77 -20.61 52.15 -26.14
CA ALA A 77 -20.62 50.75 -26.56
C ALA A 77 -21.84 50.01 -26.00
N GLY A 78 -22.16 50.21 -24.72
CA GLY A 78 -23.32 49.59 -24.07
C GLY A 78 -24.65 50.01 -24.69
N ARG A 79 -24.84 51.28 -25.04
CA ARG A 79 -26.05 51.74 -25.76
C ARG A 79 -26.16 51.09 -27.14
N ALA A 80 -25.07 51.05 -27.90
CA ALA A 80 -25.04 50.41 -29.22
C ALA A 80 -25.38 48.91 -29.14
N LEU A 81 -24.93 48.22 -28.10
CA LEU A 81 -25.23 46.80 -27.91
C LEU A 81 -26.69 46.55 -27.50
N PHE A 82 -27.30 47.42 -26.69
CA PHE A 82 -28.73 47.33 -26.41
C PHE A 82 -29.58 47.64 -27.64
N GLU A 83 -29.20 48.63 -28.44
CA GLU A 83 -29.83 48.89 -29.75
C GLU A 83 -29.71 47.69 -30.68
N ALA A 84 -28.58 46.98 -30.62
CA ALA A 84 -28.32 45.73 -31.34
C ALA A 84 -29.01 44.48 -30.74
N GLY A 85 -29.79 44.63 -29.66
CA GLY A 85 -30.63 43.57 -29.10
C GLY A 85 -30.03 42.76 -27.94
N ALA A 86 -29.01 43.27 -27.24
CA ALA A 86 -28.51 42.65 -26.01
C ALA A 86 -29.62 42.50 -24.95
N THR A 87 -29.70 41.34 -24.30
CA THR A 87 -30.69 41.06 -23.25
C THR A 87 -30.34 41.84 -21.98
N ALA A 88 -29.09 41.69 -21.52
CA ALA A 88 -28.51 42.35 -20.36
C ALA A 88 -27.02 42.61 -20.57
N ILE A 89 -26.46 43.56 -19.82
CA ILE A 89 -25.04 43.91 -19.86
C ILE A 89 -24.43 43.79 -18.47
N GLY A 90 -23.33 43.05 -18.36
CA GLY A 90 -22.50 43.00 -17.17
C GLY A 90 -21.22 43.81 -17.38
N LEU A 91 -20.86 44.67 -16.43
CA LEU A 91 -19.59 45.38 -16.40
C LEU A 91 -18.70 44.79 -15.31
N ASP A 92 -17.77 43.93 -15.70
CA ASP A 92 -16.74 43.33 -14.85
C ASP A 92 -15.57 44.30 -14.61
N PHE A 93 -15.92 45.47 -14.08
CA PHE A 93 -14.98 46.50 -13.67
C PHE A 93 -15.46 47.13 -12.37
N VAL A 94 -14.57 47.25 -11.41
CA VAL A 94 -14.83 48.05 -10.21
C VAL A 94 -14.52 49.51 -10.53
N PHE A 95 -15.54 50.29 -10.85
CA PHE A 95 -15.41 51.73 -11.09
C PHE A 95 -15.27 52.50 -9.76
N ALA A 96 -14.14 52.33 -9.07
CA ALA A 96 -13.88 52.92 -7.76
C ALA A 96 -13.74 54.46 -7.78
N PHE A 97 -13.54 55.04 -8.96
CA PHE A 97 -13.36 56.48 -9.17
C PHE A 97 -14.41 57.02 -10.14
N SER A 98 -14.77 58.30 -9.96
CA SER A 98 -15.61 59.05 -10.89
C SER A 98 -14.87 60.33 -11.29
N ALA A 99 -14.79 60.61 -12.58
CA ALA A 99 -14.20 61.80 -13.14
C ALA A 99 -14.83 63.08 -12.58
N ASP A 100 -16.13 63.04 -12.26
CA ASP A 100 -16.86 64.15 -11.66
C ASP A 100 -16.33 64.56 -10.28
N ALA A 101 -15.62 63.66 -9.58
CA ALA A 101 -14.98 63.93 -8.30
C ALA A 101 -13.56 64.49 -8.44
N PHE A 102 -13.00 64.55 -9.67
CA PHE A 102 -11.68 65.11 -9.91
C PHE A 102 -11.66 66.61 -9.61
N SER A 103 -10.71 67.02 -8.78
CA SER A 103 -10.38 68.43 -8.54
C SER A 103 -8.90 68.64 -8.86
N ASP A 104 -8.59 69.71 -9.58
CA ASP A 104 -7.21 70.06 -9.93
C ASP A 104 -6.37 70.22 -8.65
N PRO A 105 -5.26 69.48 -8.47
CA PRO A 105 -4.46 69.55 -7.25
C PRO A 105 -3.81 70.92 -7.00
N GLN A 106 -3.57 71.72 -8.05
CA GLN A 106 -2.93 73.02 -7.96
C GLN A 106 -3.93 74.15 -7.76
N THR A 107 -5.09 74.08 -8.44
CA THR A 107 -6.08 75.16 -8.43
C THR A 107 -7.33 74.87 -7.59
N GLY A 108 -7.59 73.61 -7.26
CA GLY A 108 -8.81 73.16 -6.59
C GLY A 108 -10.06 73.15 -7.49
N GLU A 109 -9.93 73.45 -8.78
CA GLU A 109 -11.05 73.54 -9.71
C GLU A 109 -11.59 72.15 -10.09
N ALA A 110 -12.91 71.96 -10.02
CA ALA A 110 -13.60 70.74 -10.45
C ALA A 110 -13.79 70.70 -11.98
N ARG A 111 -12.68 70.61 -12.73
CA ARG A 111 -12.63 70.74 -14.20
C ARG A 111 -13.39 69.65 -14.96
N LEU A 112 -13.63 68.50 -14.36
CA LEU A 112 -14.28 67.35 -14.99
C LEU A 112 -15.72 67.13 -14.50
N ARG A 113 -16.34 68.12 -13.85
CA ARG A 113 -17.71 68.00 -13.36
C ARG A 113 -18.70 67.72 -14.51
N GLY A 114 -19.44 66.62 -14.40
CA GLY A 114 -20.41 66.17 -15.41
C GLY A 114 -19.80 65.33 -16.52
N TYR A 115 -18.51 65.00 -16.47
CA TYR A 115 -17.85 64.13 -17.43
C TYR A 115 -18.47 62.73 -17.46
N ASP A 116 -18.80 62.15 -16.30
CA ASP A 116 -19.39 60.81 -16.21
C ASP A 116 -20.90 60.80 -16.47
N ARG A 117 -21.52 61.96 -16.67
CA ARG A 117 -22.99 62.08 -16.84
C ARG A 117 -23.57 61.12 -17.89
N PRO A 118 -22.97 60.92 -19.09
CA PRO A 118 -23.51 59.97 -20.07
C PRO A 118 -23.50 58.52 -19.56
N PHE A 119 -22.49 58.14 -18.77
CA PHE A 119 -22.35 56.82 -18.17
C PHE A 119 -23.33 56.63 -17.01
N LEU A 120 -23.43 57.61 -16.11
CA LEU A 120 -24.41 57.58 -15.02
C LEU A 120 -25.85 57.51 -15.56
N GLN A 121 -26.16 58.27 -16.61
CA GLN A 121 -27.46 58.21 -17.27
C GLN A 121 -27.68 56.84 -17.94
N PHE A 122 -26.66 56.26 -18.58
CA PHE A 122 -26.76 54.92 -19.16
C PHE A 122 -27.10 53.86 -18.09
N LEU A 123 -26.45 53.90 -16.93
CA LEU A 123 -26.75 53.00 -15.82
C LEU A 123 -28.17 53.21 -15.28
N TYR A 124 -28.59 54.47 -15.14
CA TYR A 124 -29.91 54.83 -14.64
C TYR A 124 -31.03 54.38 -15.59
N ASP A 125 -30.91 54.67 -16.88
CA ASP A 125 -31.89 54.35 -17.92
C ASP A 125 -32.08 52.82 -18.06
N ASN A 126 -31.07 52.03 -17.70
CA ASN A 126 -31.04 50.58 -17.90
C ASN A 126 -30.96 49.80 -16.58
N ARG A 127 -31.45 50.37 -15.47
CA ARG A 127 -31.54 49.66 -14.19
C ARG A 127 -32.28 48.33 -14.34
N GLY A 128 -31.74 47.29 -13.71
CA GLY A 128 -32.24 45.92 -13.83
C GLY A 128 -31.85 45.21 -15.12
N ARG A 129 -31.16 45.87 -16.06
CA ARG A 129 -30.55 45.24 -17.25
C ARG A 129 -29.05 45.46 -17.35
N VAL A 130 -28.51 46.46 -16.65
CA VAL A 130 -27.06 46.67 -16.51
C VAL A 130 -26.63 46.37 -15.08
N PHE A 131 -25.60 45.55 -14.93
CA PHE A 131 -25.00 45.21 -13.65
C PHE A 131 -23.53 45.59 -13.62
N VAL A 132 -23.07 46.15 -12.50
CA VAL A 132 -21.69 46.59 -12.29
C VAL A 132 -21.07 45.76 -11.17
N ALA A 133 -19.85 45.29 -11.40
CA ALA A 133 -19.10 44.49 -10.46
C ALA A 133 -18.76 45.27 -9.18
N ARG A 134 -18.81 44.55 -8.05
CA ARG A 134 -18.13 44.87 -6.80
C ARG A 134 -17.36 43.64 -6.33
N THR A 135 -16.31 43.86 -5.56
CA THR A 135 -15.54 42.80 -4.89
C THR A 135 -15.43 43.11 -3.40
N SER A 136 -14.88 42.19 -2.60
CA SER A 136 -14.55 42.46 -1.19
C SER A 136 -13.49 43.55 -1.03
N SER A 137 -12.59 43.72 -2.00
CA SER A 137 -11.50 44.70 -1.97
C SER A 137 -11.86 46.05 -2.58
N GLY A 138 -12.97 46.15 -3.32
CA GLY A 138 -13.33 47.36 -4.05
C GLY A 138 -14.83 47.48 -4.33
N VAL A 139 -15.37 48.66 -4.06
CA VAL A 139 -16.75 49.04 -4.39
C VAL A 139 -16.77 50.17 -5.41
N PRO A 140 -17.79 50.21 -6.30
CA PRO A 140 -17.97 51.33 -7.19
C PRO A 140 -18.14 52.65 -6.43
N HIS A 141 -17.72 53.75 -7.06
CA HIS A 141 -17.90 55.09 -6.51
C HIS A 141 -19.40 55.38 -6.25
N ARG A 142 -19.70 56.14 -5.19
CA ARG A 142 -21.07 56.43 -4.75
C ARG A 142 -22.00 56.95 -5.85
N SER A 143 -21.50 57.73 -6.82
CA SER A 143 -22.31 58.23 -7.94
C SER A 143 -22.76 57.09 -8.86
N ILE A 144 -21.89 56.10 -9.09
CA ILE A 144 -22.13 54.93 -9.93
C ILE A 144 -23.07 53.97 -9.21
N THR A 145 -22.86 53.74 -7.91
CA THR A 145 -23.81 53.01 -7.06
C THR A 145 -25.19 53.66 -7.07
N ALA A 146 -25.26 54.99 -6.93
CA ALA A 146 -26.52 55.71 -6.97
C ALA A 146 -27.18 55.60 -8.35
N ALA A 147 -26.43 55.68 -9.44
CA ALA A 147 -26.96 55.55 -10.80
C ALA A 147 -27.47 54.14 -11.10
N GLY A 148 -26.69 53.09 -10.79
CA GLY A 148 -27.09 51.69 -10.97
C GLY A 148 -28.17 51.21 -10.00
N GLY A 149 -28.34 51.89 -8.87
CA GLY A 149 -29.26 51.49 -7.81
C GLY A 149 -28.76 50.29 -7.01
N THR A 150 -29.48 49.92 -5.94
CA THR A 150 -29.15 48.77 -5.09
C THR A 150 -29.12 47.45 -5.86
N ASP A 151 -29.92 47.36 -6.93
CA ASP A 151 -30.01 46.16 -7.75
C ASP A 151 -29.00 46.09 -8.90
N GLY A 152 -28.38 47.22 -9.26
CA GLY A 152 -27.39 47.26 -10.33
C GLY A 152 -25.98 46.86 -9.88
N ILE A 153 -25.67 46.89 -8.58
CA ILE A 153 -24.33 46.55 -8.08
C ILE A 153 -24.32 45.11 -7.55
N ARG A 154 -23.43 44.25 -8.07
CA ARG A 154 -23.42 42.82 -7.77
C ARG A 154 -22.00 42.28 -7.54
N SER A 155 -21.88 41.30 -6.65
CA SER A 155 -20.59 40.69 -6.28
C SER A 155 -20.11 39.74 -7.38
N THR A 156 -18.88 39.95 -7.87
CA THR A 156 -18.21 39.02 -8.80
C THR A 156 -17.33 38.01 -8.08
N GLU A 157 -17.48 37.84 -6.76
CA GLU A 157 -16.68 36.87 -6.01
C GLU A 157 -16.91 35.44 -6.51
N ILE A 158 -15.81 34.79 -6.89
CA ILE A 158 -15.80 33.42 -7.39
C ILE A 158 -15.24 32.50 -6.32
N VAL A 159 -15.87 31.35 -6.14
CA VAL A 159 -15.41 30.32 -5.21
C VAL A 159 -14.46 29.38 -5.94
N THR A 160 -13.29 29.14 -5.35
CA THR A 160 -12.33 28.14 -5.82
C THR A 160 -12.47 26.83 -5.05
N ASP A 161 -12.11 25.74 -5.69
CA ASP A 161 -11.91 24.46 -5.00
C ASP A 161 -10.62 24.51 -4.17
N SER A 162 -10.35 23.45 -3.39
CA SER A 162 -9.17 23.36 -2.51
C SER A 162 -7.81 23.49 -3.21
N ASP A 163 -7.77 23.31 -4.53
CA ASP A 163 -6.57 23.48 -5.37
C ASP A 163 -6.47 24.88 -6.01
N GLY A 164 -7.34 25.82 -5.62
CA GLY A 164 -7.34 27.20 -6.11
C GLY A 164 -7.93 27.38 -7.52
N VAL A 165 -8.55 26.34 -8.08
CA VAL A 165 -9.14 26.38 -9.42
C VAL A 165 -10.64 26.63 -9.33
N VAL A 166 -11.15 27.50 -10.19
CA VAL A 166 -12.58 27.75 -10.32
C VAL A 166 -13.21 26.63 -11.15
N ARG A 167 -14.19 25.92 -10.58
CA ARG A 167 -14.93 24.87 -11.28
C ARG A 167 -16.45 25.02 -11.26
N ARG A 168 -17.00 25.79 -10.32
CA ARG A 168 -18.43 25.73 -10.01
C ARG A 168 -18.98 27.08 -9.66
N HIS A 169 -20.26 27.24 -9.96
CA HIS A 169 -21.08 28.30 -9.40
C HIS A 169 -22.07 27.72 -8.39
N ARG A 170 -22.35 28.47 -7.32
CA ARG A 170 -23.25 28.05 -6.23
C ARG A 170 -24.27 29.15 -5.98
N PRO A 171 -25.45 29.10 -6.63
CA PRO A 171 -26.55 29.99 -6.29
C PRO A 171 -26.91 29.83 -4.80
N THR A 172 -26.94 30.93 -4.05
CA THR A 172 -27.21 30.92 -2.59
C THR A 172 -28.61 31.42 -2.25
N ALA A 173 -29.28 32.06 -3.20
CA ALA A 173 -30.62 32.61 -3.10
C ALA A 173 -31.31 32.51 -4.48
N PRO A 174 -32.63 32.70 -4.57
CA PRO A 174 -33.30 32.88 -5.86
C PRO A 174 -32.58 33.94 -6.70
N LEU A 175 -32.37 33.66 -7.99
CA LEU A 175 -31.46 34.43 -8.84
C LEU A 175 -31.69 35.95 -8.80
N GLY A 176 -32.94 36.41 -8.94
CA GLY A 176 -33.29 37.83 -8.89
C GLY A 176 -33.12 38.52 -7.53
N GLN A 177 -32.99 37.75 -6.43
CA GLN A 177 -32.75 38.27 -5.08
C GLN A 177 -31.28 38.13 -4.64
N SER A 178 -30.48 37.39 -5.41
CA SER A 178 -29.09 37.16 -5.08
C SER A 178 -28.24 38.41 -5.28
N GLY A 179 -27.28 38.60 -4.38
CA GLY A 179 -26.26 39.64 -4.49
C GLY A 179 -25.14 39.31 -5.48
N ALA A 180 -25.12 38.10 -6.05
CA ALA A 180 -24.08 37.64 -6.98
C ALA A 180 -24.31 38.15 -8.41
N PHE A 181 -23.22 38.47 -9.09
CA PHE A 181 -23.23 39.03 -10.45
C PHE A 181 -23.70 38.02 -11.48
N VAL A 182 -23.23 36.77 -11.38
CA VAL A 182 -23.66 35.64 -12.22
C VAL A 182 -25.17 35.41 -12.07
N ASP A 183 -25.69 35.39 -10.84
CA ASP A 183 -27.10 35.14 -10.57
C ASP A 183 -28.02 36.22 -11.16
N ALA A 184 -27.63 37.50 -11.03
CA ALA A 184 -28.41 38.61 -11.56
C ALA A 184 -28.51 38.57 -13.10
N LEU A 185 -27.43 38.17 -13.78
CA LEU A 185 -27.43 38.03 -15.24
C LEU A 185 -28.18 36.78 -15.70
N LEU A 186 -28.09 35.67 -14.95
CA LEU A 186 -28.92 34.49 -15.18
C LEU A 186 -30.42 34.78 -15.05
N ASP A 187 -30.84 35.56 -14.05
CA ASP A 187 -32.22 36.02 -13.88
C ASP A 187 -32.72 36.77 -15.12
N LYS A 188 -31.92 37.73 -15.62
CA LYS A 188 -32.30 38.50 -16.83
C LYS A 188 -32.24 37.71 -18.11
N ALA A 189 -31.42 36.68 -18.14
CA ALA A 189 -31.37 35.73 -19.24
C ALA A 189 -32.51 34.69 -19.20
N GLY A 190 -33.36 34.70 -18.15
CA GLY A 190 -34.49 33.79 -18.00
C GLY A 190 -34.09 32.37 -17.57
N ALA A 191 -32.89 32.19 -17.00
CA ALA A 191 -32.45 30.90 -16.49
C ALA A 191 -33.16 30.55 -15.17
N THR A 192 -33.36 29.26 -14.91
CA THR A 192 -34.10 28.76 -13.72
C THR A 192 -33.23 27.88 -12.81
N ILE A 193 -31.90 28.09 -12.81
CA ILE A 193 -30.97 27.26 -12.05
C ILE A 193 -31.00 27.61 -10.55
N ASP A 194 -31.24 26.61 -9.70
CA ASP A 194 -31.47 26.76 -8.26
C ASP A 194 -30.48 25.98 -7.40
N ARG A 195 -29.51 25.32 -8.03
CA ARG A 195 -28.58 24.38 -7.39
C ARG A 195 -27.15 24.57 -7.89
N PRO A 196 -26.14 24.15 -7.12
CA PRO A 196 -24.75 24.14 -7.57
C PRO A 196 -24.58 23.38 -8.89
N TYR A 197 -23.75 23.93 -9.78
CA TYR A 197 -23.42 23.32 -11.05
C TYR A 197 -21.98 23.58 -11.46
N MET A 198 -21.47 22.70 -12.31
CA MET A 198 -20.16 22.77 -12.94
C MET A 198 -20.34 22.95 -14.45
N PRO A 199 -19.79 24.00 -15.08
CA PRO A 199 -19.79 24.12 -16.54
C PRO A 199 -19.00 23.00 -17.23
N LEU A 200 -19.44 22.62 -18.44
CA LEU A 200 -18.85 21.57 -19.27
C LEU A 200 -18.37 22.10 -20.63
N PRO A 201 -17.39 23.01 -20.68
CA PRO A 201 -16.82 23.49 -21.94
C PRO A 201 -16.16 22.36 -22.73
N SER A 202 -16.12 22.56 -24.05
CA SER A 202 -15.51 21.63 -25.02
C SER A 202 -14.16 22.10 -25.54
N ALA A 203 -13.77 23.34 -25.26
CA ALA A 203 -12.55 23.98 -25.71
C ALA A 203 -12.13 25.09 -24.74
N ARG A 204 -10.92 25.65 -24.95
CA ARG A 204 -10.46 26.86 -24.26
C ARG A 204 -11.45 28.01 -24.47
N LEU A 205 -11.91 28.64 -23.39
CA LEU A 205 -12.99 29.64 -23.47
C LEU A 205 -12.63 30.82 -24.37
N GLY A 206 -11.40 31.32 -24.28
CA GLY A 206 -10.92 32.43 -25.10
C GLY A 206 -10.87 32.13 -26.61
N SER A 207 -10.92 30.85 -27.03
CA SER A 207 -10.93 30.48 -28.44
C SER A 207 -12.35 30.33 -29.01
N VAL A 208 -13.34 30.05 -28.16
CA VAL A 208 -14.71 29.75 -28.61
C VAL A 208 -15.76 30.79 -28.24
N THR A 209 -15.58 31.53 -27.13
CA THR A 209 -16.58 32.52 -26.68
C THR A 209 -16.70 33.65 -27.71
N PRO A 210 -17.91 34.08 -28.12
CA PRO A 210 -18.09 35.25 -28.99
C PRO A 210 -17.39 36.48 -28.39
N TYR A 211 -16.55 37.15 -29.19
CA TYR A 211 -15.66 38.18 -28.68
C TYR A 211 -15.53 39.38 -29.62
N LEU A 212 -15.64 40.59 -29.09
CA LEU A 212 -15.22 41.83 -29.75
C LEU A 212 -14.28 42.60 -28.84
N SER A 213 -13.28 43.28 -29.42
CA SER A 213 -12.55 44.30 -28.68
C SER A 213 -13.45 45.51 -28.44
N LEU A 214 -13.25 46.25 -27.34
CA LEU A 214 -14.01 47.48 -27.08
C LEU A 214 -13.89 48.48 -28.24
N VAL A 215 -12.71 48.59 -28.85
CA VAL A 215 -12.51 49.44 -30.05
C VAL A 215 -13.33 48.97 -31.24
N ASP A 216 -13.46 47.66 -31.46
CA ASP A 216 -14.25 47.12 -32.56
C ASP A 216 -15.72 47.53 -32.41
N VAL A 217 -16.29 47.43 -31.19
CA VAL A 217 -17.67 47.85 -30.94
C VAL A 217 -17.86 49.34 -31.25
N LEU A 218 -16.93 50.17 -30.81
CA LEU A 218 -16.96 51.61 -31.02
C LEU A 218 -16.82 52.00 -32.49
N ASP A 219 -16.05 51.25 -33.28
CA ASP A 219 -15.85 51.51 -34.71
C ASP A 219 -17.03 50.96 -35.52
N MET A 220 -17.53 49.76 -35.19
CA MET A 220 -18.67 49.13 -35.85
C MET A 220 -19.97 49.94 -35.71
N MET A 221 -20.19 50.67 -34.61
CA MET A 221 -21.38 51.52 -34.48
C MET A 221 -21.40 52.72 -35.46
N THR A 222 -20.28 53.03 -36.13
CA THR A 222 -20.17 54.17 -37.05
C THR A 222 -20.63 53.86 -38.47
N THR A 223 -20.70 52.59 -38.86
CA THR A 223 -21.11 52.16 -40.22
C THR A 223 -22.37 51.29 -40.18
N PRO A 224 -23.21 51.30 -41.25
CA PRO A 224 -24.38 50.41 -41.34
C PRO A 224 -24.01 48.93 -41.27
N GLU A 225 -22.93 48.53 -41.96
CA GLU A 225 -22.44 47.14 -41.98
C GLU A 225 -21.94 46.71 -40.59
N GLY A 226 -21.24 47.61 -39.89
CA GLY A 226 -20.79 47.37 -38.52
C GLY A 226 -21.96 47.21 -37.55
N ARG A 227 -23.03 48.01 -37.68
CA ARG A 227 -24.25 47.86 -36.87
C ARG A 227 -24.95 46.52 -37.10
N ALA A 228 -25.05 46.05 -38.35
CA ALA A 228 -25.56 44.71 -38.64
C ALA A 228 -24.68 43.60 -38.04
N GLY A 229 -23.36 43.80 -38.01
CA GLY A 229 -22.43 42.94 -37.30
C GLY A 229 -22.68 42.93 -35.78
N LEU A 230 -22.93 44.10 -35.18
CA LEU A 230 -23.28 44.21 -33.76
C LEU A 230 -24.61 43.52 -33.44
N GLU A 231 -25.62 43.60 -34.31
CA GLU A 231 -26.87 42.86 -34.16
C GLU A 231 -26.63 41.34 -34.16
N THR A 232 -25.73 40.84 -35.01
CA THR A 232 -25.34 39.42 -35.01
C THR A 232 -24.57 39.03 -33.75
N PHE A 233 -23.78 39.96 -33.19
CA PHE A 233 -23.01 39.76 -31.98
C PHE A 233 -23.86 39.82 -30.69
N ALA A 234 -24.83 40.72 -30.60
CA ALA A 234 -25.51 41.06 -29.34
C ALA A 234 -26.93 40.47 -29.20
N ARG A 235 -27.64 40.26 -30.32
CA ARG A 235 -29.06 39.90 -30.31
C ARG A 235 -29.35 38.67 -29.45
N GLY A 236 -30.20 38.85 -28.44
CA GLY A 236 -30.62 37.79 -27.52
C GLY A 236 -29.56 37.34 -26.53
N ARG A 237 -28.33 37.88 -26.59
CA ARG A 237 -27.23 37.49 -25.71
C ARG A 237 -27.11 38.39 -24.49
N VAL A 238 -26.57 37.82 -23.42
CA VAL A 238 -25.96 38.62 -22.35
C VAL A 238 -24.58 39.08 -22.83
N VAL A 239 -24.24 40.36 -22.64
CA VAL A 239 -22.93 40.88 -23.03
C VAL A 239 -22.12 41.30 -21.81
N LEU A 240 -20.93 40.74 -21.66
CA LEU A 240 -20.01 41.06 -20.58
C LEU A 240 -18.89 41.95 -21.06
N PHE A 241 -18.67 43.07 -20.39
CA PHE A 241 -17.47 43.87 -20.52
C PHE A 241 -16.47 43.47 -19.43
N GLY A 242 -15.22 43.24 -19.78
CA GLY A 242 -14.18 42.94 -18.80
C GLY A 242 -12.78 43.08 -19.37
N SER A 243 -11.76 43.02 -18.50
CA SER A 243 -10.37 43.06 -18.95
C SER A 243 -9.95 41.71 -19.54
N THR A 244 -9.17 41.76 -20.62
CA THR A 244 -8.46 40.59 -21.15
C THR A 244 -6.95 40.86 -21.24
N LEU A 245 -6.48 41.87 -20.52
CA LEU A 245 -5.06 42.25 -20.43
C LEU A 245 -4.27 41.20 -19.65
N ALA A 246 -2.96 41.14 -19.90
CA ALA A 246 -2.08 40.16 -19.26
C ALA A 246 -1.94 40.44 -17.76
N ASN A 247 -2.04 39.38 -16.95
CA ASN A 247 -1.92 39.45 -15.49
C ASN A 247 -2.97 40.35 -14.81
N GLU A 248 -4.08 40.64 -15.49
CA GLU A 248 -5.20 41.37 -14.92
C GLU A 248 -6.41 40.46 -14.85
N ASP A 249 -6.89 40.21 -13.64
CA ASP A 249 -8.06 39.37 -13.37
C ASP A 249 -8.01 38.00 -14.06
N GLU A 250 -6.88 37.31 -13.98
CA GLU A 250 -6.71 35.96 -14.52
C GLU A 250 -6.76 34.91 -13.41
N HIS A 251 -7.54 33.85 -13.65
CA HIS A 251 -7.73 32.76 -12.68
C HIS A 251 -7.47 31.41 -13.34
N LEU A 252 -7.09 30.42 -12.52
CA LEU A 252 -7.10 29.03 -12.99
C LEU A 252 -8.54 28.55 -13.11
N TYR A 253 -8.90 28.09 -14.31
CA TYR A 253 -10.22 27.56 -14.61
C TYR A 253 -10.14 26.12 -15.13
N LEU A 254 -11.25 25.41 -15.05
CA LEU A 254 -11.39 24.02 -15.52
C LEU A 254 -11.07 23.82 -17.01
N ASP A 255 -11.02 24.90 -17.81
CA ASP A 255 -10.68 24.84 -19.23
C ASP A 255 -9.17 24.66 -19.50
N ARG A 256 -8.29 24.78 -18.50
CA ARG A 256 -6.82 24.85 -18.66
C ARG A 256 -6.16 23.73 -19.49
N PHE A 257 -6.77 22.55 -19.58
CA PHE A 257 -6.26 21.42 -20.39
C PHE A 257 -7.09 21.15 -21.66
N LEU A 258 -8.15 21.90 -21.89
CA LEU A 258 -9.02 21.70 -23.05
C LEU A 258 -8.31 22.08 -24.35
N PRO A 259 -8.69 21.44 -25.48
CA PRO A 259 -8.15 21.79 -26.78
C PRO A 259 -8.49 23.23 -27.16
N VAL A 260 -7.63 23.84 -27.96
CA VAL A 260 -7.94 25.10 -28.64
C VAL A 260 -8.73 24.74 -29.90
N ARG A 261 -9.88 25.39 -30.09
CA ARG A 261 -10.73 25.22 -31.27
C ARG A 261 -11.19 26.56 -31.80
N ASP A 262 -11.31 26.66 -33.10
CA ASP A 262 -11.96 27.80 -33.74
C ASP A 262 -13.48 27.66 -33.54
N ALA A 263 -14.12 28.68 -32.98
CA ALA A 263 -15.57 28.64 -32.87
C ALA A 263 -16.22 28.81 -34.24
N VAL A 264 -17.05 27.82 -34.60
CA VAL A 264 -17.92 27.88 -35.76
C VAL A 264 -18.87 29.06 -35.58
N GLY A 265 -18.80 30.07 -36.45
CA GLY A 265 -19.67 31.24 -36.37
C GLY A 265 -19.34 32.24 -35.27
N ALA A 266 -18.21 32.10 -34.56
CA ALA A 266 -17.79 33.12 -33.61
C ALA A 266 -17.46 34.43 -34.33
N VAL A 267 -18.25 35.45 -34.03
CA VAL A 267 -17.95 36.83 -34.41
C VAL A 267 -16.68 37.25 -33.67
N ALA A 268 -15.62 37.51 -34.42
CA ALA A 268 -14.42 38.19 -33.97
C ALA A 268 -14.27 39.47 -34.80
N GLY A 269 -13.98 40.58 -34.12
CA GLY A 269 -13.85 41.88 -34.77
C GLY A 269 -12.51 42.02 -35.50
N PRO A 270 -12.33 43.12 -36.26
CA PRO A 270 -11.07 43.40 -36.96
C PRO A 270 -9.82 43.37 -36.07
N ALA A 271 -9.93 43.73 -34.79
CA ALA A 271 -8.83 43.65 -33.84
C ALA A 271 -8.40 42.21 -33.49
N GLY A 272 -9.23 41.21 -33.81
CA GLY A 272 -8.98 39.81 -33.50
C GLY A 272 -9.19 39.47 -32.02
N ARG A 273 -8.71 38.28 -31.61
CA ARG A 273 -8.80 37.80 -30.22
C ARG A 273 -7.48 38.02 -29.48
N PRO A 274 -7.52 38.27 -28.16
CA PRO A 274 -6.34 38.25 -27.31
C PRO A 274 -5.65 36.87 -27.37
N PRO A 275 -4.31 36.81 -27.21
CA PRO A 275 -3.60 35.54 -27.17
C PRO A 275 -4.05 34.71 -25.96
N LEU A 276 -4.18 33.40 -26.16
CA LEU A 276 -4.49 32.46 -25.07
C LEU A 276 -3.31 32.35 -24.11
N ARG A 277 -3.60 32.33 -22.81
CA ARG A 277 -2.62 32.22 -21.73
C ARG A 277 -2.88 30.98 -20.88
N GLY A 278 -1.99 30.72 -19.91
CA GLY A 278 -2.15 29.58 -19.00
C GLY A 278 -3.38 29.71 -18.09
N ALA A 279 -3.58 30.90 -17.53
CA ALA A 279 -4.78 31.27 -16.80
C ALA A 279 -5.83 31.89 -17.74
N THR A 280 -7.08 31.89 -17.31
CA THR A 280 -8.24 32.34 -18.08
C THR A 280 -8.72 33.66 -17.48
N ALA A 281 -8.95 34.68 -18.32
CA ALA A 281 -9.46 35.97 -17.86
C ALA A 281 -10.85 35.83 -17.21
N GLY A 282 -11.08 36.53 -16.11
CA GLY A 282 -12.28 36.43 -15.27
C GLY A 282 -13.57 36.62 -16.05
N VAL A 283 -13.58 37.55 -17.00
CA VAL A 283 -14.74 37.79 -17.88
C VAL A 283 -15.16 36.56 -18.70
N TYR A 284 -14.21 35.73 -19.15
CA TYR A 284 -14.55 34.48 -19.86
C TYR A 284 -15.10 33.43 -18.89
N ILE A 285 -14.57 33.37 -17.67
CA ILE A 285 -15.08 32.48 -16.61
C ILE A 285 -16.53 32.85 -16.29
N LEU A 286 -16.81 34.14 -16.06
CA LEU A 286 -18.17 34.64 -15.86
C LEU A 286 -19.08 34.31 -17.06
N ALA A 287 -18.57 34.46 -18.29
CA ALA A 287 -19.32 34.13 -19.50
C ALA A 287 -19.74 32.65 -19.54
N ASP A 288 -18.85 31.72 -19.20
CA ASP A 288 -19.16 30.30 -19.17
C ASP A 288 -20.05 29.93 -17.98
N LEU A 289 -19.85 30.53 -16.80
CA LEU A 289 -20.74 30.32 -15.64
C LEU A 289 -22.18 30.75 -15.94
N ILE A 290 -22.39 31.81 -16.72
CA ILE A 290 -23.73 32.29 -17.12
C ILE A 290 -24.27 31.48 -18.30
N GLY A 291 -23.45 31.25 -19.34
CA GLY A 291 -23.94 30.66 -20.58
C GLY A 291 -24.09 29.14 -20.53
N ALA A 292 -23.29 28.43 -19.75
CA ALA A 292 -23.38 26.98 -19.64
C ALA A 292 -24.75 26.46 -19.17
N PRO A 293 -25.41 26.99 -18.11
CA PRO A 293 -26.74 26.53 -17.72
C PRO A 293 -27.80 26.88 -18.77
N MET A 294 -27.63 27.97 -19.51
CA MET A 294 -28.55 28.38 -20.58
C MET A 294 -28.49 27.46 -21.80
N SER A 295 -27.31 26.88 -22.08
CA SER A 295 -27.14 25.93 -23.18
C SER A 295 -27.13 24.46 -22.75
N GLY A 296 -27.47 24.18 -21.49
CA GLY A 296 -27.53 22.81 -20.95
C GLY A 296 -26.16 22.14 -20.80
N ARG A 297 -25.05 22.89 -20.92
CA ARG A 297 -23.67 22.40 -20.78
C ARG A 297 -23.22 22.39 -19.33
N ILE A 298 -24.00 21.79 -18.44
CA ILE A 298 -23.68 21.72 -17.01
C ILE A 298 -23.64 20.28 -16.49
N ALA A 299 -22.82 20.05 -15.48
CA ALA A 299 -22.87 18.89 -14.62
C ALA A 299 -23.40 19.27 -13.24
N ILE A 300 -24.37 18.49 -12.74
CA ILE A 300 -24.89 18.60 -11.38
C ILE A 300 -24.31 17.46 -10.55
N ASP A 301 -23.98 17.74 -9.29
CA ASP A 301 -23.49 16.72 -8.36
C ASP A 301 -24.48 15.55 -8.23
N VAL A 302 -23.98 14.32 -8.31
CA VAL A 302 -24.78 13.16 -7.93
C VAL A 302 -25.13 13.22 -6.44
N PRO A 303 -26.30 12.71 -6.01
CA PRO A 303 -26.63 12.64 -4.60
C PRO A 303 -25.54 11.91 -3.81
N PHE A 304 -25.17 12.44 -2.64
CA PHE A 304 -24.06 11.89 -1.86
C PHE A 304 -24.26 10.41 -1.47
N ALA A 305 -25.50 9.96 -1.31
CA ALA A 305 -25.84 8.56 -1.11
C ALA A 305 -25.40 7.63 -2.26
N VAL A 306 -25.45 8.12 -3.51
CA VAL A 306 -24.96 7.38 -4.68
C VAL A 306 -23.44 7.24 -4.63
N VAL A 307 -22.73 8.31 -4.23
CA VAL A 307 -21.27 8.28 -4.02
C VAL A 307 -20.93 7.21 -2.98
N ILE A 308 -21.56 7.25 -1.81
CA ILE A 308 -21.39 6.25 -0.75
C ILE A 308 -21.64 4.83 -1.28
N GLY A 309 -22.75 4.62 -1.98
CA GLY A 309 -23.10 3.30 -2.52
C GLY A 309 -22.06 2.75 -3.49
N LEU A 310 -21.59 3.58 -4.44
CA LEU A 310 -20.56 3.18 -5.40
C LEU A 310 -19.19 2.96 -4.75
N THR A 311 -18.79 3.85 -3.84
CA THR A 311 -17.54 3.71 -3.07
C THR A 311 -17.54 2.41 -2.26
N LEU A 312 -18.66 2.08 -1.60
CA LEU A 312 -18.79 0.83 -0.86
C LEU A 312 -18.77 -0.39 -1.79
N ALA A 313 -19.48 -0.35 -2.91
CA ALA A 313 -19.48 -1.43 -3.89
C ALA A 313 -18.08 -1.74 -4.42
N PHE A 314 -17.31 -0.70 -4.80
CA PHE A 314 -15.93 -0.87 -5.24
C PHE A 314 -15.00 -1.33 -4.13
N ALA A 315 -15.17 -0.83 -2.90
CA ALA A 315 -14.39 -1.31 -1.76
C ALA A 315 -14.63 -2.81 -1.49
N VAL A 316 -15.89 -3.26 -1.55
CA VAL A 316 -16.23 -4.68 -1.41
C VAL A 316 -15.66 -5.50 -2.57
N ALA A 317 -15.77 -5.03 -3.81
CA ALA A 317 -15.19 -5.70 -4.97
C ALA A 317 -13.67 -5.84 -4.86
N GLY A 318 -12.97 -4.77 -4.47
CA GLY A 318 -11.52 -4.78 -4.22
C GLY A 318 -11.14 -5.73 -3.08
N ALA A 319 -11.87 -5.71 -1.96
CA ALA A 319 -11.62 -6.60 -0.83
C ALA A 319 -11.82 -8.08 -1.18
N LEU A 320 -12.87 -8.40 -1.94
CA LEU A 320 -13.14 -9.76 -2.41
C LEU A 320 -12.06 -10.21 -3.39
N ALA A 321 -11.70 -9.38 -4.37
CA ALA A 321 -10.63 -9.68 -5.31
C ALA A 321 -9.30 -9.93 -4.59
N GLY A 322 -8.91 -9.06 -3.66
CA GLY A 322 -7.63 -9.14 -2.95
C GLY A 322 -7.50 -10.32 -2.00
N LEU A 323 -8.61 -10.94 -1.58
CA LEU A 323 -8.57 -12.13 -0.72
C LEU A 323 -8.73 -13.45 -1.51
N ASN A 324 -9.42 -13.43 -2.65
CA ASN A 324 -9.80 -14.65 -3.36
C ASN A 324 -9.01 -14.89 -4.65
N LEU A 325 -8.39 -13.86 -5.23
CA LEU A 325 -7.63 -14.01 -6.48
C LEU A 325 -6.14 -14.34 -6.23
N PRO A 326 -5.45 -14.97 -7.19
CA PRO A 326 -4.02 -15.18 -7.11
C PRO A 326 -3.24 -13.86 -7.04
N LEU A 327 -2.21 -13.78 -6.20
CA LEU A 327 -1.37 -12.59 -6.03
C LEU A 327 -0.85 -11.98 -7.35
N PRO A 328 -0.41 -12.76 -8.36
CA PRO A 328 0.05 -12.20 -9.63
C PRO A 328 -1.02 -11.44 -10.43
N SER A 329 -2.31 -11.70 -10.18
CA SER A 329 -3.42 -11.07 -10.90
C SER A 329 -3.84 -9.72 -10.30
N LEU A 330 -3.48 -9.44 -9.04
CA LEU A 330 -3.95 -8.26 -8.32
C LEU A 330 -3.55 -6.92 -8.98
N PRO A 331 -2.36 -6.72 -9.56
CA PRO A 331 -2.02 -5.47 -10.23
C PRO A 331 -2.95 -5.16 -11.40
N VAL A 332 -3.27 -6.17 -12.21
CA VAL A 332 -4.19 -6.04 -13.36
C VAL A 332 -5.59 -5.69 -12.88
N VAL A 333 -6.08 -6.36 -11.83
CA VAL A 333 -7.38 -6.05 -11.22
C VAL A 333 -7.41 -4.64 -10.65
N GLY A 334 -6.33 -4.18 -10.03
CA GLY A 334 -6.20 -2.81 -9.54
C GLY A 334 -6.32 -1.78 -10.66
N ILE A 335 -5.64 -2.00 -11.79
CA ILE A 335 -5.74 -1.15 -12.99
C ILE A 335 -7.18 -1.15 -13.52
N LEU A 336 -7.82 -2.31 -13.61
CA LEU A 336 -9.21 -2.42 -14.08
C LEU A 336 -10.20 -1.71 -13.16
N LEU A 337 -10.03 -1.79 -11.84
CA LEU A 337 -10.86 -1.07 -10.87
C LEU A 337 -10.71 0.45 -11.02
N VAL A 338 -9.47 0.93 -11.19
CA VAL A 338 -9.21 2.36 -11.42
C VAL A 338 -9.83 2.82 -12.73
N ALA A 339 -9.60 2.07 -13.82
CA ALA A 339 -10.17 2.37 -15.13
C ALA A 339 -11.71 2.38 -15.11
N ALA A 340 -12.33 1.42 -14.43
CA ALA A 340 -13.78 1.35 -14.28
C ALA A 340 -14.33 2.54 -13.48
N GLY A 341 -13.69 2.92 -12.37
CA GLY A 341 -14.13 4.06 -11.57
C GLY A 341 -13.96 5.41 -12.30
N LEU A 342 -12.84 5.60 -13.02
CA LEU A 342 -12.64 6.79 -13.86
C LEU A 342 -13.60 6.80 -15.07
N GLY A 343 -13.88 5.63 -15.66
CA GLY A 343 -14.86 5.48 -16.73
C GLY A 343 -16.28 5.83 -16.28
N LEU A 344 -16.67 5.45 -15.06
CA LEU A 344 -17.95 5.86 -14.46
C LEU A 344 -18.03 7.38 -14.27
N ALA A 345 -16.95 8.02 -13.80
CA ALA A 345 -16.91 9.47 -13.66
C ALA A 345 -16.99 10.19 -15.02
N LEU A 346 -16.29 9.68 -16.04
CA LEU A 346 -16.35 10.21 -17.40
C LEU A 346 -17.75 10.06 -18.01
N ALA A 347 -18.38 8.89 -17.84
CA ALA A 347 -19.75 8.65 -18.28
C ALA A 347 -20.76 9.55 -17.56
N GLY A 348 -20.54 9.80 -16.27
CA GLY A 348 -21.28 10.80 -15.49
C GLY A 348 -21.18 12.18 -16.14
N LEU A 349 -19.97 12.67 -16.39
CA LEU A 349 -19.74 13.99 -17.01
C LEU A 349 -20.36 14.08 -18.41
N ALA A 350 -20.32 13.01 -19.20
CA ALA A 350 -20.99 12.93 -20.49
C ALA A 350 -22.52 13.06 -20.37
N GLY A 351 -23.10 12.53 -19.29
CA GLY A 351 -24.52 12.62 -18.97
C GLY A 351 -24.94 13.81 -18.08
N GLY A 352 -24.08 14.83 -17.92
CA GLY A 352 -24.39 16.01 -17.11
C GLY A 352 -24.44 15.75 -15.59
N ARG A 353 -23.74 14.72 -15.12
CA ARG A 353 -23.64 14.38 -13.69
C ARG A 353 -22.19 14.38 -13.23
N PHE A 354 -21.91 15.10 -12.16
CA PHE A 354 -20.59 15.10 -11.55
C PHE A 354 -20.49 13.99 -10.50
N LEU A 355 -19.63 13.00 -10.75
CA LEU A 355 -19.21 12.00 -9.78
C LEU A 355 -17.76 12.29 -9.40
N PRO A 356 -17.43 12.46 -8.10
CA PRO A 356 -16.05 12.67 -7.64
C PRO A 356 -15.13 11.55 -8.15
N PRO A 357 -14.16 11.85 -9.04
CA PRO A 357 -13.40 10.81 -9.74
C PRO A 357 -12.42 10.06 -8.84
N ALA A 358 -12.10 10.59 -7.65
CA ALA A 358 -11.20 9.93 -6.72
C ALA A 358 -11.89 8.84 -5.89
N ALA A 359 -13.15 9.07 -5.49
CA ALA A 359 -13.81 8.29 -4.44
C ALA A 359 -13.88 6.78 -4.74
N VAL A 360 -14.33 6.45 -5.94
CA VAL A 360 -14.62 5.07 -6.35
C VAL A 360 -13.33 4.29 -6.66
N PRO A 361 -12.39 4.79 -7.49
CA PRO A 361 -11.09 4.14 -7.72
C PRO A 361 -10.28 3.91 -6.45
N VAL A 362 -10.16 4.93 -5.59
CA VAL A 362 -9.33 4.85 -4.37
C VAL A 362 -9.90 3.82 -3.40
N ALA A 363 -11.23 3.74 -3.30
CA ALA A 363 -11.87 2.74 -2.45
C ALA A 363 -11.59 1.30 -2.90
N GLY A 364 -11.75 1.03 -4.20
CA GLY A 364 -11.49 -0.29 -4.76
C GLY A 364 -10.01 -0.68 -4.65
N LEU A 365 -9.11 0.21 -5.03
CA LEU A 365 -7.67 -0.05 -4.97
C LEU A 365 -7.17 -0.18 -3.52
N GLY A 366 -7.62 0.71 -2.62
CA GLY A 366 -7.25 0.66 -1.20
C GLY A 366 -7.70 -0.64 -0.54
N ALA A 367 -8.95 -1.06 -0.78
CA ALA A 367 -9.46 -2.33 -0.28
C ALA A 367 -8.69 -3.53 -0.85
N LEU A 368 -8.35 -3.50 -2.15
CA LEU A 368 -7.56 -4.53 -2.82
C LEU A 368 -6.18 -4.69 -2.19
N VAL A 369 -5.48 -3.58 -1.91
CA VAL A 369 -4.14 -3.59 -1.29
C VAL A 369 -4.20 -4.13 0.13
N VAL A 370 -5.14 -3.65 0.96
CA VAL A 370 -5.31 -4.12 2.34
C VAL A 370 -5.65 -5.62 2.37
N ALA A 371 -6.54 -6.06 1.48
CA ALA A 371 -6.90 -7.46 1.31
C ALA A 371 -5.73 -8.35 0.84
N GLY A 372 -4.94 -7.87 -0.13
CA GLY A 372 -3.76 -8.58 -0.63
C GLY A 372 -2.67 -8.75 0.43
N ILE A 373 -2.41 -7.70 1.24
CA ILE A 373 -1.49 -7.79 2.38
C ILE A 373 -1.98 -8.85 3.39
N ALA A 374 -3.28 -8.84 3.68
CA ALA A 374 -3.90 -9.85 4.53
C ALA A 374 -3.76 -11.27 3.98
N GLN A 375 -3.95 -11.46 2.67
CA GLN A 375 -3.78 -12.74 1.99
C GLN A 375 -2.33 -13.26 2.16
N VAL A 376 -1.33 -12.41 1.91
CA VAL A 376 0.10 -12.76 2.11
C VAL A 376 0.38 -13.14 3.56
N ALA A 377 -0.18 -12.40 4.53
CA ALA A 377 0.01 -12.70 5.95
C ALA A 377 -0.58 -14.07 6.34
N VAL A 378 -1.75 -14.42 5.81
CA VAL A 378 -2.37 -15.74 6.01
C VAL A 378 -1.54 -16.85 5.38
N LEU A 379 -1.06 -16.66 4.15
CA LEU A 379 -0.20 -17.64 3.45
C LEU A 379 1.09 -17.90 4.24
N LYS A 380 1.80 -16.84 4.64
CA LYS A 380 3.03 -16.96 5.46
C LYS A 380 2.79 -17.58 6.83
N ARG A 381 1.59 -17.45 7.40
CA ARG A 381 1.24 -18.10 8.67
C ARG A 381 1.04 -19.60 8.47
N ARG A 382 0.32 -20.00 7.42
CA ARG A 382 0.11 -21.40 7.07
C ARG A 382 1.42 -22.11 6.77
N GLU A 383 2.31 -21.47 6.03
CA GLU A 383 3.65 -22.00 5.74
C GLU A 383 4.43 -22.27 7.02
N ARG A 384 4.51 -21.31 7.94
CA ARG A 384 5.17 -21.48 9.25
C ARG A 384 4.54 -22.58 10.09
N GLU A 385 3.23 -22.71 10.05
CA GLU A 385 2.50 -23.76 10.77
C GLU A 385 2.77 -25.14 10.18
N LEU A 386 2.81 -25.28 8.85
CA LEU A 386 3.19 -26.52 8.17
C LEU A 386 4.63 -26.92 8.51
N VAL A 387 5.58 -25.97 8.42
CA VAL A 387 6.98 -26.19 8.82
C VAL A 387 7.07 -26.66 10.28
N ARG A 388 6.30 -26.04 11.19
CA ARG A 388 6.25 -26.45 12.60
C ARG A 388 5.69 -27.87 12.78
N LEU A 389 4.65 -28.24 12.04
CA LEU A 389 4.05 -29.59 12.10
C LEU A 389 5.03 -30.66 11.61
N PHE A 390 5.79 -30.39 10.54
CA PHE A 390 6.85 -31.28 10.08
C PHE A 390 8.00 -31.43 11.10
N GLY A 391 8.23 -30.42 11.96
CA GLY A 391 9.19 -30.45 13.06
C GLY A 391 8.98 -31.56 14.09
N HIS A 392 7.80 -32.20 14.12
CA HIS A 392 7.56 -33.37 14.95
C HIS A 392 7.99 -34.69 14.31
N TYR A 393 8.29 -34.71 13.00
CA TYR A 393 8.62 -35.91 12.24
C TYR A 393 10.04 -35.87 11.67
N LEU A 394 10.61 -34.68 11.46
CA LEU A 394 11.97 -34.48 10.97
C LEU A 394 12.70 -33.54 11.93
N ALA A 395 14.01 -33.75 12.09
CA ALA A 395 14.81 -32.86 12.93
C ALA A 395 14.77 -31.42 12.41
N PRO A 396 14.75 -30.40 13.28
CA PRO A 396 14.68 -28.99 12.90
C PRO A 396 15.73 -28.58 11.87
N ASP A 397 16.95 -29.09 12.00
CA ASP A 397 18.07 -28.75 11.12
C ASP A 397 17.89 -29.30 9.69
N VAL A 398 17.23 -30.45 9.55
CA VAL A 398 16.91 -31.05 8.24
C VAL A 398 15.82 -30.24 7.55
N ILE A 399 14.76 -29.86 8.27
CA ILE A 399 13.67 -29.03 7.74
C ILE A 399 14.19 -27.67 7.30
N ARG A 400 15.09 -27.07 8.10
CA ARG A 400 15.68 -25.78 7.80
C ARG A 400 16.51 -25.84 6.51
N ARG A 401 17.37 -26.86 6.36
CA ARG A 401 18.15 -27.07 5.14
C ARG A 401 17.25 -27.29 3.92
N MET A 402 16.17 -28.08 4.06
CA MET A 402 15.20 -28.30 2.97
C MET A 402 14.45 -27.03 2.58
N ALA A 403 14.03 -26.23 3.56
CA ALA A 403 13.32 -24.97 3.33
C ALA A 403 14.24 -23.90 2.68
N GLU A 404 15.51 -23.82 3.09
CA GLU A 404 16.49 -22.89 2.52
C GLU A 404 16.88 -23.24 1.08
N GLN A 405 16.92 -24.54 0.74
CA GLN A 405 17.33 -24.99 -0.59
C GLN A 405 16.17 -25.19 -1.57
N GLU A 406 14.92 -25.12 -1.11
CA GLU A 406 13.70 -25.43 -1.88
C GLU A 406 13.75 -26.78 -2.63
N ARG A 407 14.58 -27.72 -2.17
CA ARG A 407 14.78 -29.04 -2.78
C ARG A 407 15.12 -30.09 -1.72
N LEU A 408 14.82 -31.34 -2.03
CA LEU A 408 15.38 -32.48 -1.30
C LEU A 408 16.86 -32.61 -1.64
N SER A 409 17.69 -33.02 -0.68
CA SER A 409 19.09 -33.36 -0.97
C SER A 409 19.15 -34.62 -1.85
N ASP A 410 20.21 -34.72 -2.64
CA ASP A 410 20.45 -35.87 -3.51
C ASP A 410 20.64 -37.14 -2.67
N LEU A 411 20.20 -38.29 -3.19
CA LEU A 411 20.42 -39.59 -2.55
C LEU A 411 21.93 -39.88 -2.48
N GLY A 412 22.38 -40.35 -1.33
CA GLY A 412 23.79 -40.57 -1.05
C GLY A 412 24.24 -39.82 0.19
N GLY A 413 25.55 -39.74 0.38
CA GLY A 413 26.12 -39.14 1.57
C GLY A 413 27.62 -38.95 1.44
N GLU A 414 28.19 -38.26 2.40
CA GLU A 414 29.64 -38.12 2.54
C GLU A 414 30.16 -39.06 3.63
N THR A 415 31.40 -39.52 3.48
CA THR A 415 32.07 -40.22 4.59
C THR A 415 32.54 -39.19 5.58
N ARG A 416 32.00 -39.23 6.79
CA ARG A 416 32.30 -38.28 7.85
C ARG A 416 32.72 -39.01 9.12
N HIS A 417 33.63 -38.40 9.87
CA HIS A 417 33.98 -38.88 11.20
C HIS A 417 32.86 -38.51 12.18
N VAL A 418 32.25 -39.51 12.80
CA VAL A 418 31.07 -39.32 13.67
C VAL A 418 31.21 -40.11 14.96
N VAL A 419 30.45 -39.70 15.97
CA VAL A 419 30.27 -40.50 17.20
C VAL A 419 28.84 -41.01 17.24
N VAL A 420 28.68 -42.33 17.30
CA VAL A 420 27.37 -42.99 17.34
C VAL A 420 27.11 -43.47 18.76
N ALA A 421 25.94 -43.13 19.29
CA ALA A 421 25.42 -43.66 20.55
C ALA A 421 24.25 -44.61 20.33
N PHE A 422 24.27 -45.74 21.03
CA PHE A 422 23.07 -46.52 21.31
C PHE A 422 22.71 -46.36 22.79
N ILE A 423 21.49 -45.92 23.05
CA ILE A 423 20.95 -45.71 24.40
C ILE A 423 19.76 -46.63 24.58
N ASP A 424 19.88 -47.61 25.47
CA ASP A 424 18.87 -48.66 25.71
C ASP A 424 18.26 -48.55 27.11
N ILE A 425 16.98 -48.91 27.24
CA ILE A 425 16.28 -48.93 28.53
C ILE A 425 16.45 -50.32 29.18
N ILE A 426 17.24 -50.39 30.25
CA ILE A 426 17.51 -51.66 30.93
C ILE A 426 16.23 -52.18 31.58
N GLY A 427 15.90 -53.44 31.27
CA GLY A 427 14.74 -54.13 31.86
C GLY A 427 13.41 -53.85 31.16
N PHE A 428 13.40 -53.15 30.02
CA PHE A 428 12.19 -52.81 29.27
C PHE A 428 11.30 -54.00 28.97
N THR A 429 11.85 -55.13 28.49
CA THR A 429 11.07 -56.35 28.19
C THR A 429 10.32 -56.88 29.43
N LYS A 430 10.96 -56.87 30.59
CA LYS A 430 10.33 -57.33 31.84
C LYS A 430 9.30 -56.33 32.36
N MET A 431 9.49 -55.05 32.06
CA MET A 431 8.56 -53.96 32.41
C MET A 431 7.32 -53.98 31.51
N SER A 432 7.48 -54.20 30.21
CA SER A 432 6.39 -54.23 29.23
C SER A 432 5.46 -55.44 29.39
N GLU A 433 5.95 -56.56 29.94
CA GLU A 433 5.14 -57.72 30.31
C GLU A 433 4.23 -57.48 31.53
N LYS A 434 4.53 -56.48 32.37
CA LYS A 434 3.83 -56.23 33.65
C LYS A 434 2.90 -55.02 33.63
N LEU A 435 3.10 -54.10 32.70
CA LEU A 435 2.35 -52.85 32.58
C LEU A 435 1.25 -52.95 31.51
N ALA A 436 0.21 -52.13 31.63
CA ALA A 436 -0.76 -51.98 30.54
C ALA A 436 -0.15 -51.20 29.37
N ASP A 437 -0.56 -51.50 28.13
CA ASP A 437 0.00 -50.89 26.90
C ASP A 437 0.10 -49.35 26.95
N ARG A 438 -0.91 -48.69 27.52
CA ARG A 438 -0.93 -47.21 27.67
C ARG A 438 0.12 -46.70 28.64
N GLU A 439 0.41 -47.45 29.69
CA GLU A 439 1.43 -47.11 30.69
C GLU A 439 2.83 -47.33 30.13
N VAL A 440 3.04 -48.41 29.37
CA VAL A 440 4.30 -48.67 28.63
C VAL A 440 4.61 -47.49 27.71
N VAL A 441 3.64 -47.05 26.89
CA VAL A 441 3.82 -45.90 25.98
C VAL A 441 4.12 -44.61 26.75
N SER A 442 3.48 -44.38 27.90
CA SER A 442 3.75 -43.20 28.74
C SER A 442 5.18 -43.20 29.30
N VAL A 443 5.67 -44.35 29.76
CA VAL A 443 7.05 -44.49 30.28
C VAL A 443 8.07 -44.26 29.17
N VAL A 444 7.87 -44.88 28.01
CA VAL A 444 8.76 -44.72 26.84
C VAL A 444 8.81 -43.27 26.38
N ASN A 445 7.66 -42.63 26.20
CA ASN A 445 7.62 -41.23 25.76
C ASN A 445 8.25 -40.27 26.78
N ALA A 446 8.12 -40.53 28.08
CA ALA A 446 8.78 -39.74 29.12
C ALA A 446 10.31 -39.88 29.05
N CYS A 447 10.81 -41.10 28.84
CA CYS A 447 12.23 -41.37 28.69
C CYS A 447 12.78 -40.74 27.40
N PHE A 448 12.15 -41.02 26.25
CA PHE A 448 12.55 -40.47 24.95
C PHE A 448 12.50 -38.95 24.93
N GLY A 449 11.49 -38.33 25.56
CA GLY A 449 11.40 -36.88 25.68
C GLY A 449 12.55 -36.26 26.47
N ALA A 450 12.92 -36.84 27.62
CA ALA A 450 14.00 -36.32 28.46
C ALA A 450 15.38 -36.58 27.86
N ILE A 451 15.62 -37.80 27.36
CA ILE A 451 16.88 -38.19 26.73
C ILE A 451 17.08 -37.41 25.43
N GLY A 452 16.05 -37.31 24.60
CA GLY A 452 16.10 -36.57 23.36
C GLY A 452 16.42 -35.09 23.58
N ALA A 453 15.85 -34.45 24.60
CA ALA A 453 16.17 -33.07 24.96
C ALA A 453 17.65 -32.89 25.39
N ALA A 454 18.24 -33.89 26.06
CA ALA A 454 19.66 -33.86 26.42
C ALA A 454 20.56 -34.00 25.18
N ILE A 455 20.25 -34.95 24.30
CA ILE A 455 20.97 -35.17 23.04
C ILE A 455 20.97 -33.90 22.18
N THR A 456 19.80 -33.31 21.95
CA THR A 456 19.66 -32.10 21.11
C THR A 456 20.36 -30.88 21.73
N ARG A 457 20.34 -30.73 23.07
CA ARG A 457 21.05 -29.63 23.76
C ARG A 457 22.56 -29.71 23.55
N ASP A 458 23.09 -30.92 23.48
CA ASP A 458 24.51 -31.18 23.27
C ASP A 458 24.82 -31.42 21.78
N GLU A 459 24.05 -30.80 20.87
CA GLU A 459 24.23 -30.81 19.41
C GLU A 459 24.19 -32.19 18.74
N GLY A 460 23.76 -33.21 19.48
CA GLY A 460 23.53 -34.55 18.96
C GLY A 460 22.25 -34.61 18.13
N TYR A 461 22.29 -35.47 17.12
CA TYR A 461 21.17 -35.77 16.24
C TYR A 461 20.57 -37.14 16.58
N ILE A 462 19.27 -37.20 16.86
CA ILE A 462 18.58 -38.48 17.03
C ILE A 462 18.28 -39.03 15.64
N ASP A 463 18.98 -40.09 15.26
CA ASP A 463 18.84 -40.73 13.96
C ASP A 463 17.53 -41.51 13.88
N LYS A 464 17.28 -42.39 14.85
CA LYS A 464 16.01 -43.11 14.96
C LYS A 464 15.78 -43.71 16.35
N TYR A 465 14.51 -44.00 16.63
CA TYR A 465 14.08 -44.86 17.72
C TYR A 465 13.95 -46.30 17.22
N ILE A 466 14.52 -47.26 17.95
CA ILE A 466 14.53 -48.68 17.61
C ILE A 466 13.92 -49.46 18.79
N GLY A 467 12.60 -49.64 18.76
CA GLY A 467 11.90 -50.20 19.93
C GLY A 467 12.01 -49.25 21.12
N ASP A 468 12.69 -49.71 22.18
CA ASP A 468 13.03 -49.00 23.42
C ASP A 468 14.41 -48.32 23.41
N ALA A 469 15.18 -48.49 22.33
CA ALA A 469 16.48 -47.88 22.17
C ALA A 469 16.45 -46.59 21.33
N ILE A 470 17.40 -45.70 21.59
CA ILE A 470 17.66 -44.48 20.83
C ILE A 470 19.01 -44.62 20.15
N MET A 471 19.05 -44.40 18.84
CA MET A 471 20.29 -44.20 18.10
C MET A 471 20.51 -42.70 17.88
N ALA A 472 21.63 -42.19 18.37
CA ALA A 472 22.02 -40.80 18.22
C ALA A 472 23.41 -40.66 17.61
N VAL A 473 23.68 -39.53 16.96
CA VAL A 473 24.92 -39.26 16.27
C VAL A 473 25.40 -37.83 16.55
N TRP A 474 26.68 -37.68 16.80
CA TRP A 474 27.35 -36.37 16.84
C TRP A 474 28.23 -36.19 15.62
N ASN A 475 28.43 -34.93 15.25
CA ASN A 475 29.10 -34.51 14.03
C ASN A 475 28.36 -34.93 12.74
N ALA A 476 27.03 -35.04 12.77
CA ALA A 476 26.15 -35.26 11.62
C ALA A 476 24.68 -35.04 12.01
N PRO A 477 23.87 -34.21 11.32
CA PRO A 477 24.24 -33.26 10.26
C PRO A 477 24.97 -32.02 10.81
N ASN A 478 25.01 -31.86 12.12
CA ASN A 478 25.63 -30.74 12.82
C ASN A 478 27.16 -30.83 12.75
N ASP A 479 27.82 -29.68 12.70
CA ASP A 479 29.28 -29.58 12.79
C ASP A 479 29.70 -29.44 14.25
N VAL A 480 30.33 -30.48 14.79
CA VAL A 480 30.72 -30.56 16.20
C VAL A 480 32.24 -30.68 16.26
N ALA A 481 32.91 -29.72 16.92
CA ALA A 481 34.37 -29.64 16.94
C ALA A 481 35.03 -30.79 17.70
N GLU A 482 34.46 -31.20 18.83
CA GLU A 482 34.97 -32.27 19.70
C GLU A 482 33.86 -33.30 19.99
N PRO A 483 33.43 -34.07 18.99
CA PRO A 483 32.22 -34.88 19.09
C PRO A 483 32.32 -36.01 20.12
N GLU A 484 33.50 -36.55 20.38
CA GLU A 484 33.74 -37.58 21.40
C GLU A 484 33.52 -37.03 22.82
N GLN A 485 34.11 -35.88 23.13
CA GLN A 485 33.95 -35.24 24.44
C GLN A 485 32.50 -34.83 24.67
N GLN A 486 31.85 -34.29 23.63
CA GLN A 486 30.47 -33.86 23.69
C GLN A 486 29.49 -35.02 23.87
N ALA A 487 29.71 -36.14 23.16
CA ALA A 487 28.91 -37.35 23.32
C ALA A 487 29.07 -37.98 24.72
N VAL A 488 30.29 -38.05 25.26
CA VAL A 488 30.54 -38.56 26.62
C VAL A 488 29.93 -37.63 27.68
N GLY A 489 30.08 -36.31 27.51
CA GLY A 489 29.44 -35.32 28.38
C GLY A 489 27.91 -35.43 28.35
N CYS A 490 27.32 -35.63 27.16
CA CYS A 490 25.89 -35.86 27.01
C CYS A 490 25.45 -37.17 27.69
N ALA A 491 26.22 -38.25 27.55
CA ALA A 491 25.93 -39.52 28.19
C ALA A 491 25.86 -39.37 29.72
N LEU A 492 26.83 -38.68 30.33
CA LEU A 492 26.81 -38.39 31.77
C LEU A 492 25.60 -37.56 32.21
N LYS A 493 25.21 -36.54 31.41
CA LYS A 493 23.99 -35.76 31.67
C LYS A 493 22.74 -36.63 31.59
N ILE A 494 22.66 -37.55 30.62
CA ILE A 494 21.54 -38.50 30.48
C ILE A 494 21.47 -39.42 31.70
N LEU A 495 22.59 -39.97 32.16
CA LEU A 495 22.63 -40.82 33.36
C LEU A 495 22.16 -40.07 34.61
N ALA A 496 22.48 -38.77 34.72
CA ALA A 496 21.99 -37.93 35.81
C ALA A 496 20.46 -37.71 35.80
N LEU A 497 19.77 -37.98 34.68
CA LEU A 497 18.30 -37.91 34.60
C LEU A 497 17.60 -39.14 35.18
N ILE A 498 18.30 -40.26 35.39
CA ILE A 498 17.71 -41.53 35.82
C ILE A 498 16.89 -41.38 37.12
N PRO A 499 17.37 -40.75 38.20
CA PRO A 499 16.58 -40.59 39.43
C PRO A 499 15.28 -39.81 39.19
N ASP A 500 15.31 -38.80 38.33
CA ASP A 500 14.15 -37.99 37.99
C ASP A 500 13.16 -38.77 37.12
N LEU A 501 13.66 -39.55 36.17
CA LEU A 501 12.85 -40.43 35.33
C LEU A 501 12.15 -41.50 36.18
N ARG A 502 12.87 -42.18 37.10
CA ARG A 502 12.28 -43.14 38.06
C ARG A 502 11.11 -42.52 38.83
N ARG A 503 11.28 -41.29 39.35
CA ARG A 503 10.21 -40.57 40.07
C ARG A 503 9.01 -40.22 39.19
N ARG A 504 9.25 -39.79 37.94
CA ARG A 504 8.19 -39.38 37.01
C ARG A 504 7.40 -40.56 36.43
N THR A 505 8.08 -41.69 36.21
CA THR A 505 7.47 -42.89 35.62
C THR A 505 6.93 -43.86 36.67
N GLY A 506 7.29 -43.68 37.95
CA GLY A 506 6.96 -44.61 39.03
C GLY A 506 7.72 -45.94 38.96
N GLN A 507 8.72 -46.05 38.07
CA GLN A 507 9.49 -47.28 37.85
C GLN A 507 10.83 -47.19 38.59
N ALA A 508 10.89 -47.75 39.79
CA ALA A 508 12.10 -47.71 40.63
C ALA A 508 13.32 -48.39 39.98
N ASP A 509 13.08 -49.44 39.19
CA ASP A 509 14.11 -50.25 38.54
C ASP A 509 14.53 -49.70 37.15
N LEU A 510 13.98 -48.56 36.71
CA LEU A 510 14.33 -47.96 35.43
C LEU A 510 15.82 -47.58 35.41
N ASP A 511 16.59 -48.11 34.47
CA ASP A 511 18.00 -47.77 34.29
C ASP A 511 18.31 -47.67 32.78
N LEU A 512 19.43 -47.05 32.43
CA LEU A 512 19.83 -46.79 31.05
C LEU A 512 21.22 -47.36 30.78
N ARG A 513 21.41 -47.86 29.56
CA ARG A 513 22.72 -48.25 29.04
C ARG A 513 23.06 -47.41 27.83
N ILE A 514 24.28 -46.88 27.80
CA ILE A 514 24.79 -46.02 26.74
C ILE A 514 26.08 -46.61 26.19
N ALA A 515 26.13 -46.83 24.89
CA ALA A 515 27.31 -47.32 24.19
C ALA A 515 27.74 -46.33 23.12
N LEU A 516 28.99 -45.88 23.16
CA LEU A 516 29.53 -44.90 22.20
C LEU A 516 30.64 -45.52 21.33
N ASN A 517 30.64 -45.18 20.05
CA ASN A 517 31.77 -45.47 19.17
C ASN A 517 32.05 -44.31 18.23
N ALA A 518 33.34 -43.96 18.05
CA ALA A 518 33.79 -42.96 17.09
C ALA A 518 34.45 -43.61 15.88
N GLY A 519 34.24 -43.02 14.69
CA GLY A 519 34.91 -43.45 13.47
C GLY A 519 34.24 -42.94 12.19
N PRO A 520 34.82 -43.26 11.01
CA PRO A 520 34.25 -42.88 9.73
C PRO A 520 32.93 -43.63 9.47
N ALA A 521 31.91 -42.92 9.01
CA ALA A 521 30.64 -43.50 8.57
C ALA A 521 30.07 -42.72 7.39
N LEU A 522 29.26 -43.38 6.56
CA LEU A 522 28.50 -42.72 5.51
C LEU A 522 27.33 -41.97 6.14
N VAL A 523 27.27 -40.66 5.94
CA VAL A 523 26.23 -39.76 6.46
C VAL A 523 25.48 -39.14 5.30
N GLY A 524 24.16 -39.30 5.25
CA GLY A 524 23.34 -38.61 4.25
C GLY A 524 21.92 -39.14 4.14
N ASP A 525 21.24 -38.73 3.07
CA ASP A 525 19.88 -39.17 2.76
C ASP A 525 19.91 -40.56 2.12
N ILE A 526 19.49 -41.57 2.89
CA ILE A 526 19.49 -42.97 2.46
C ILE A 526 18.05 -43.47 2.35
N GLY A 527 17.75 -44.19 1.27
CA GLY A 527 16.41 -44.73 1.00
C GLY A 527 16.11 -44.81 -0.49
N GLY A 528 14.82 -44.86 -0.83
CA GLY A 528 14.32 -44.86 -2.22
C GLY A 528 13.48 -43.62 -2.53
N GLU A 529 12.90 -43.55 -3.73
CA GLU A 529 12.08 -42.40 -4.16
C GLU A 529 10.87 -42.13 -3.25
N ILE A 530 10.28 -43.19 -2.66
CA ILE A 530 9.07 -43.10 -1.83
C ILE A 530 9.38 -42.71 -0.38
N ARG A 531 10.52 -43.15 0.18
CA ARG A 531 10.90 -42.88 1.57
C ARG A 531 12.41 -42.72 1.68
N ARG A 532 12.82 -41.55 2.16
CA ARG A 532 14.21 -41.19 2.47
C ARG A 532 14.32 -40.89 3.95
N SER A 533 15.49 -41.15 4.53
CA SER A 533 15.81 -40.74 5.90
C SER A 533 17.26 -40.32 5.96
N PHE A 534 17.50 -39.13 6.50
CA PHE A 534 18.86 -38.71 6.84
C PHE A 534 19.36 -39.63 7.96
N THR A 535 20.39 -40.42 7.66
CA THR A 535 20.87 -41.46 8.57
C THR A 535 22.35 -41.73 8.37
N VAL A 536 22.92 -42.50 9.29
CA VAL A 536 24.33 -42.89 9.28
C VAL A 536 24.45 -44.40 9.08
N MET A 537 25.33 -44.80 8.18
CA MET A 537 25.60 -46.20 7.87
C MET A 537 27.09 -46.52 7.86
N GLY A 538 27.44 -47.73 8.28
CA GLY A 538 28.80 -48.24 8.19
C GLY A 538 29.21 -49.03 9.42
N THR A 539 30.44 -49.52 9.38
CA THR A 539 31.05 -50.34 10.44
C THR A 539 30.97 -49.64 11.80
N THR A 540 31.15 -48.32 11.85
CA THR A 540 31.10 -47.50 13.08
C THR A 540 29.77 -47.64 13.84
N VAL A 541 28.64 -47.71 13.13
CA VAL A 541 27.30 -47.92 13.74
C VAL A 541 27.18 -49.33 14.31
N ASN A 542 27.63 -50.33 13.54
CA ASN A 542 27.58 -51.73 13.97
C ASN A 542 28.46 -51.96 15.21
N THR A 543 29.63 -51.35 15.27
CA THR A 543 30.53 -51.41 16.45
C THR A 543 29.84 -50.82 17.69
N ALA A 544 29.19 -49.66 17.59
CA ALA A 544 28.47 -49.06 18.72
C ALA A 544 27.38 -49.99 19.28
N SER A 545 26.59 -50.63 18.41
CA SER A 545 25.58 -51.61 18.82
C SER A 545 26.18 -52.85 19.51
N ARG A 546 27.42 -53.24 19.20
CA ARG A 546 28.10 -54.36 19.87
C ARG A 546 28.73 -53.97 21.20
N ILE A 547 29.17 -52.73 21.33
CA ILE A 547 29.65 -52.18 22.61
C ILE A 547 28.53 -52.15 23.65
N GLU A 548 27.28 -51.92 23.23
CA GLU A 548 26.10 -52.02 24.10
C GLU A 548 25.98 -53.41 24.74
N ALA A 549 26.16 -54.48 23.97
CA ALA A 549 26.14 -55.84 24.50
C ALA A 549 27.29 -56.09 25.50
N ILE A 550 28.48 -55.54 25.26
CA ILE A 550 29.60 -55.64 26.21
C ILE A 550 29.30 -54.87 27.49
N ALA A 551 28.73 -53.66 27.39
CA ALA A 551 28.31 -52.88 28.54
C ALA A 551 27.26 -53.62 29.38
N LYS A 552 26.37 -54.39 28.72
CA LYS A 552 25.40 -55.26 29.39
C LYS A 552 26.07 -56.36 30.20
N ASP A 553 27.00 -57.07 29.59
CA ASP A 553 27.70 -58.19 30.24
C ASP A 553 28.60 -57.70 31.37
N ALA A 554 29.21 -56.51 31.23
CA ALA A 554 30.06 -55.88 32.24
C ALA A 554 29.29 -55.15 33.36
N GLY A 555 27.96 -55.01 33.25
CA GLY A 555 27.15 -54.34 34.27
C GLY A 555 27.37 -52.82 34.39
N VAL A 556 27.73 -52.15 33.29
CA VAL A 556 27.94 -50.69 33.25
C VAL A 556 26.82 -49.98 32.50
N ARG A 557 26.55 -48.73 32.91
CA ARG A 557 25.63 -47.78 32.27
C ARG A 557 26.26 -47.05 31.09
N LEU A 558 27.59 -46.91 31.05
CA LEU A 558 28.30 -46.27 29.94
C LEU A 558 29.48 -47.13 29.52
N ALA A 559 29.62 -47.40 28.23
CA ALA A 559 30.85 -47.93 27.64
C ALA A 559 31.15 -47.24 26.31
N PHE A 560 32.42 -47.17 25.97
CA PHE A 560 32.86 -46.53 24.72
C PHE A 560 34.10 -47.18 24.15
N SER A 561 34.32 -46.99 22.85
CA SER A 561 35.47 -47.57 22.15
C SER A 561 36.77 -46.80 22.40
N GLY A 562 37.90 -47.46 22.13
CA GLY A 562 39.23 -46.84 22.17
C GLY A 562 39.35 -45.50 21.41
N PRO A 563 38.78 -45.34 20.19
CA PRO A 563 38.73 -44.05 19.52
C PRO A 563 38.05 -42.92 20.32
N VAL A 564 36.98 -43.22 21.05
CA VAL A 564 36.34 -42.23 21.95
C VAL A 564 37.28 -41.92 23.11
N ALA A 565 37.87 -42.94 23.73
CA ALA A 565 38.80 -42.79 24.85
C ALA A 565 40.03 -41.92 24.50
N ALA A 566 40.58 -42.09 23.30
CA ALA A 566 41.76 -41.35 22.84
C ALA A 566 41.51 -39.84 22.63
N ALA A 567 40.25 -39.44 22.46
CA ALA A 567 39.85 -38.04 22.26
C ALA A 567 39.38 -37.35 23.56
N LEU A 568 39.35 -38.07 24.69
CA LEU A 568 39.02 -37.49 25.99
C LEU A 568 40.24 -36.80 26.63
N PRO A 569 40.03 -35.83 27.53
CA PRO A 569 41.13 -35.16 28.24
C PRO A 569 42.05 -36.17 28.96
N PRO A 570 43.38 -35.97 28.96
CA PRO A 570 44.35 -36.91 29.54
C PRO A 570 44.13 -37.23 31.02
N GLU A 571 43.45 -36.34 31.75
CA GLU A 571 43.14 -36.50 33.17
C GLU A 571 41.93 -37.43 33.42
N THR A 572 41.22 -37.84 32.36
CA THR A 572 40.05 -38.70 32.45
C THR A 572 40.45 -40.11 32.84
N ARG A 573 40.03 -40.54 34.03
CA ARG A 573 40.26 -41.91 34.50
C ARG A 573 39.29 -42.87 33.84
N MET A 574 39.83 -43.95 33.29
CA MET A 574 39.09 -44.93 32.50
C MET A 574 39.47 -46.35 32.91
N VAL A 575 38.49 -47.25 32.87
CA VAL A 575 38.67 -48.68 33.20
C VAL A 575 38.45 -49.51 31.93
N PRO A 576 39.40 -50.40 31.56
CA PRO A 576 39.20 -51.32 30.45
C PRO A 576 38.17 -52.40 30.83
N LEU A 577 37.15 -52.59 30.00
CA LEU A 577 36.11 -53.60 30.20
C LEU A 577 36.35 -54.86 29.37
N TRP A 578 36.84 -54.68 28.14
CA TRP A 578 37.03 -55.78 27.20
C TRP A 578 38.01 -55.40 26.09
N GLN A 579 38.79 -56.37 25.61
CA GLN A 579 39.65 -56.21 24.46
C GLN A 579 39.56 -57.46 23.57
N GLY A 580 39.39 -57.26 22.26
CA GLY A 580 39.36 -58.35 21.30
C GLY A 580 38.73 -57.97 19.98
N ARG A 581 38.40 -58.98 19.16
CA ARG A 581 37.68 -58.79 17.89
C ARG A 581 36.19 -59.01 18.09
N LEU A 582 35.41 -57.97 17.81
CA LEU A 582 33.96 -58.06 17.84
C LEU A 582 33.47 -58.98 16.70
N ARG A 583 32.43 -59.76 16.98
CA ARG A 583 31.88 -60.73 16.01
C ARG A 583 31.50 -60.04 14.69
N GLY A 584 32.13 -60.46 13.59
CA GLY A 584 31.90 -59.91 12.25
C GLY A 584 32.74 -58.68 11.90
N LEU A 585 33.68 -58.28 12.76
CA LEU A 585 34.62 -57.17 12.54
C LEU A 585 36.06 -57.69 12.45
N SER A 586 36.87 -57.07 11.59
CA SER A 586 38.25 -57.49 11.31
C SER A 586 39.29 -56.82 12.22
N ALA A 587 38.97 -55.68 12.82
CA ALA A 587 39.85 -54.92 13.71
C ALA A 587 39.65 -55.31 15.17
N GLU A 588 40.74 -55.34 15.94
CA GLU A 588 40.66 -55.38 17.40
C GLU A 588 40.14 -54.06 17.95
N THR A 589 39.33 -54.12 18.98
CA THR A 589 38.75 -52.96 19.65
C THR A 589 38.87 -53.14 21.15
N THR A 590 39.26 -52.06 21.82
CA THR A 590 39.20 -51.96 23.29
C THR A 590 37.93 -51.22 23.65
N VAL A 591 37.18 -51.77 24.60
CA VAL A 591 36.00 -51.14 25.20
C VAL A 591 36.36 -50.70 26.61
N LEU A 592 36.10 -49.44 26.91
CA LEU A 592 36.41 -48.80 28.17
C LEU A 592 35.15 -48.18 28.77
N THR A 593 35.20 -47.90 30.06
CA THR A 593 34.26 -47.03 30.76
C THR A 593 34.99 -45.97 31.57
N LEU A 594 34.26 -45.04 32.18
CA LEU A 594 34.83 -44.08 33.12
C LEU A 594 35.02 -44.72 34.50
N ASP A 595 36.10 -44.35 35.19
CA ASP A 595 36.27 -44.64 36.61
C ASP A 595 35.38 -43.68 37.44
N ASP A 596 34.07 -43.92 37.39
CA ASP A 596 33.07 -43.10 38.06
C ASP A 596 31.95 -43.98 38.63
N PRO A 597 31.63 -43.90 39.94
CA PRO A 597 30.57 -44.70 40.54
C PRO A 597 29.20 -44.57 39.83
N ARG A 598 28.93 -43.43 39.19
CA ARG A 598 27.67 -43.18 38.48
C ARG A 598 27.50 -44.04 37.23
N VAL A 599 28.59 -44.52 36.62
CA VAL A 599 28.55 -45.33 35.41
C VAL A 599 28.39 -46.82 35.68
N TRP A 600 28.42 -47.27 36.93
CA TRP A 600 28.20 -48.67 37.30
C TRP A 600 26.74 -48.90 37.69
N ILE A 601 26.18 -50.04 37.30
CA ILE A 601 24.85 -50.45 37.75
C ILE A 601 24.97 -50.95 39.20
N ASP A 602 24.00 -50.59 40.05
CA ASP A 602 24.02 -50.89 41.49
C ASP A 602 24.25 -52.39 41.75
N GLY A 603 25.38 -52.73 42.39
CA GLY A 603 25.80 -54.11 42.68
C GLY A 603 27.00 -54.61 41.84
N ALA A 604 27.30 -54.01 40.68
CA ALA A 604 28.41 -54.45 39.81
C ALA A 604 29.78 -53.91 40.26
N ALA A 605 29.84 -52.71 40.84
CA ALA A 605 31.09 -52.10 41.32
C ALA A 605 31.82 -52.95 42.38
N ARG A 606 31.08 -53.73 43.19
CA ARG A 606 31.65 -54.66 44.18
C ARG A 606 32.39 -55.85 43.58
N ALA A 607 32.10 -56.21 42.32
CA ALA A 607 32.77 -57.31 41.65
C ALA A 607 34.18 -56.91 41.14
N LEU A 608 34.39 -55.64 40.79
CA LEU A 608 35.70 -55.14 40.37
C LEU A 608 36.68 -55.02 41.55
N GLU A 609 36.21 -54.51 42.70
CA GLU A 609 36.98 -54.48 43.96
C GLU A 609 37.36 -55.90 44.44
N ALA A 610 36.54 -56.91 44.12
CA ALA A 610 36.86 -58.32 44.44
C ALA A 610 37.93 -58.91 43.50
N ILE A 611 37.94 -58.51 42.22
CA ILE A 611 38.94 -58.96 41.23
C ILE A 611 40.30 -58.30 41.48
N GLU A 612 40.33 -57.00 41.81
CA GLU A 612 41.59 -56.31 42.20
C GLU A 612 42.16 -56.82 43.54
N ALA A 613 41.33 -57.39 44.42
CA ALA A 613 41.77 -58.02 45.66
C ALA A 613 42.38 -59.42 45.44
N GLU A 614 41.87 -60.20 44.47
CA GLU A 614 42.39 -61.55 44.16
C GLU A 614 43.77 -61.51 43.49
N ASP A 615 44.06 -60.53 42.62
CA ASP A 615 45.38 -60.39 41.96
C ASP A 615 46.50 -59.88 42.89
N PHE A 616 46.16 -59.39 44.10
CA PHE A 616 47.16 -58.93 45.09
C PHE A 616 47.55 -60.02 46.11
N GLU A 617 46.73 -61.05 46.32
CA GLU A 617 47.03 -62.18 47.22
C GLU A 617 47.85 -63.30 46.55
N ASP A 618 47.76 -63.49 45.22
CA ASP A 618 48.48 -64.55 44.50
C ASP A 618 49.98 -64.26 44.23
N ALA A 619 50.48 -63.07 44.60
CA ALA A 619 51.89 -62.68 44.41
C ALA A 619 52.82 -63.08 45.57
N ILE A 620 52.32 -63.65 46.68
CA ILE A 620 53.16 -64.06 47.82
C ILE A 620 52.82 -65.48 48.30
N GLY A 621 53.47 -66.50 47.71
CA GLY A 621 53.80 -67.73 48.43
C GLY A 621 53.48 -69.07 47.76
N SER A 622 54.38 -69.57 46.91
CA SER A 622 54.55 -71.02 46.65
C SER A 622 55.19 -71.73 47.88
N PRO A 623 55.39 -73.07 47.94
CA PRO A 623 55.14 -74.12 46.93
C PRO A 623 54.59 -75.47 47.48
N GLY A 624 54.06 -76.31 46.58
CA GLY A 624 54.41 -77.74 46.61
C GLY A 624 53.29 -78.79 46.46
N ARG A 625 53.59 -79.73 45.55
CA ARG A 625 53.21 -81.15 45.51
C ARG A 625 51.89 -81.57 44.83
N SER A 626 52.09 -81.97 43.57
CA SER A 626 52.00 -83.35 43.06
C SER A 626 50.63 -83.98 42.75
N ALA A 627 50.58 -84.45 41.49
CA ALA A 627 49.92 -85.66 40.99
C ALA A 627 48.38 -85.67 41.02
N GLY A 628 47.67 -85.99 39.95
CA GLY A 628 48.02 -86.51 38.63
C GLY A 628 46.77 -87.13 37.99
N ARG A 629 46.78 -87.25 36.65
CA ARG A 629 46.02 -88.18 35.77
C ARG A 629 44.49 -88.28 35.94
N ALA A 630 43.70 -88.58 34.93
CA ALA A 630 43.77 -88.63 33.48
C ALA A 630 42.35 -89.06 33.04
N SER A 631 41.82 -88.46 31.97
CA SER A 631 41.16 -89.11 30.83
C SER A 631 40.56 -88.05 29.93
#